data_AF-A0A1J5KI29-F1
#
_entry.id   AF-A0A1J5KI29-F1
#
_cell.length_a   1.000
_cell.length_b   1.000
_cell.length_c   1.000
_cell.angle_alpha   90.00
_cell.angle_beta   90.00
_cell.angle_gamma   90.00
#
_symmetry.space_group_name_H-M   'P 1'
#
loop_
_entity.id
_entity.type
_entity.pdbx_description
1 polymer ?
#
loop_
_entity_poly.entity_id
_entity_poly.type
_entity_poly.pdbx_seq_one_letter_code
_entity_poly.pdbx_strand_id
1 'polypeptide(L)'
;MKINFVETEHSTHAQDKLATYYKEELIPAEKKPFLSLHRKSFGPYLAVEGENSCGYIQDAASQIATLGLGFNPTPFFGVPHFQESWTNNQDTEDAKDLIKAFKGFLKKKTANRDIDLCFVNSGAEANETAMGMAYQNRVNPNAKKVLAFEGSFHGRFMVSLFSTWNQTKREPFQLKGFETVFSPFPSLTHSNFMVEVKDSWRKIWEDPQSEDFSKDLKKFEGNDNELDKEIESLLFVKKQLEAKEIFVIITEPMQCEGGDRYCTNRFNTALLLLAKSYDIPLIFDEVQTGFGLGRDFFWHRTFDITDSSGNSVTPDYITCAKKSQTGLVIGDKQLPWHNQENQFASILRGFYHGLIIDQKNSVILELEEYVQAKLSKLVENYEQLSKPRAFGMAFAFEIDNAEDIPKFIANRFKAGLLFYQAGAQTLRFRLNTAYKTQDIDFLFDMIENLCDHIYLKKDLRSPAPIEKKDTEIDWEYDWHSKIIQTRSKKTTKEEVVDYAQNFFRTNFDLSLVVINKENYKTFRSDIIELEKEIYEPTRQTDIKEFDKLIDNQPNIALALLDKNSKMIGISFAGRMSLFPNERGLRRCRHFNDDKTLYMVDTTICSSEQGKGLGKYLKYTLEIIGIAQELNYIYGRNRDKLAGAMFGVNVSLGCVPEIYLEEDYPDDEEYRDVFIYRSPLKWKSIESKISGVLSSPLKDSEITPDFIEENIDKMINKICLSNFVSESFLKNIQTVAHSAPKPLRHVYTASGQAESVDKIAKSIYFNTEDKNRQRFISFRGHYFGDGSFLSRSLSQEENTYFPVTFLDHPTEKNYSDILQQLNQYLSAEDIIAIYIEPTPQKIDGHVPLEFLKELKVLAKKTNTKIVYNETSHAYLGHSEDNHWLSSNEDYTPDAFFSYLGGQAAMTFMKEDIFVEKPLMMISTWDGDALSLAQYVESTNLLQVKKNKRQTRKIDSIKTLSYKNKQIYSSNGPFFPTIGQLSD
;
A
#
# COMPACT_ATOMS: atom_id res chain seq x y z
N MET A 1 -6.14 -13.78 25.60
CA MET A 1 -4.71 -13.65 25.20
C MET A 1 -3.97 -12.81 26.22
N LYS A 2 -2.76 -13.22 26.60
CA LYS A 2 -1.88 -12.47 27.50
C LYS A 2 -0.80 -11.76 26.68
N ILE A 3 -0.68 -10.44 26.84
CA ILE A 3 0.31 -9.59 26.18
C ILE A 3 1.48 -9.42 27.16
N ASN A 4 2.57 -10.16 26.93
CA ASN A 4 3.83 -9.97 27.66
C ASN A 4 4.73 -9.05 26.83
N PHE A 5 5.14 -7.93 27.37
CA PHE A 5 5.92 -6.96 26.61
C PHE A 5 7.36 -7.44 26.40
N VAL A 6 8.02 -6.85 25.40
CA VAL A 6 9.41 -7.18 25.07
C VAL A 6 10.36 -6.99 26.25
N GLU A 7 11.24 -7.97 26.40
CA GLU A 7 12.35 -7.98 27.35
C GLU A 7 13.69 -8.08 26.59
N THR A 8 14.80 -7.92 27.31
CA THR A 8 16.16 -7.99 26.75
C THR A 8 16.41 -9.28 25.95
N GLU A 9 15.86 -10.42 26.40
CA GLU A 9 16.01 -11.71 25.70
C GLU A 9 15.54 -11.66 24.24
N HIS A 10 14.46 -10.93 23.96
CA HIS A 10 13.86 -10.86 22.63
C HIS A 10 14.78 -10.10 21.66
N SER A 11 15.37 -8.99 22.13
CA SER A 11 16.35 -8.25 21.34
C SER A 11 17.64 -9.03 21.14
N THR A 12 18.13 -9.74 22.17
CA THR A 12 19.35 -10.56 22.06
C THR A 12 19.15 -11.70 21.06
N HIS A 13 18.05 -12.46 21.19
CA HIS A 13 17.69 -13.54 20.26
C HIS A 13 17.61 -13.05 18.81
N ALA A 14 16.93 -11.93 18.58
CA ALA A 14 16.84 -11.33 17.25
C ALA A 14 18.23 -10.91 16.74
N GLN A 15 19.05 -10.24 17.55
CA GLN A 15 20.40 -9.82 17.16
C GLN A 15 21.30 -11.01 16.79
N ASP A 16 21.27 -12.09 17.59
CA ASP A 16 22.04 -13.30 17.32
C ASP A 16 21.64 -13.95 15.99
N LYS A 17 20.32 -14.06 15.73
CA LYS A 17 19.81 -14.53 14.43
C LYS A 17 20.22 -13.61 13.29
N LEU A 18 19.99 -12.31 13.42
CA LEU A 18 20.28 -11.31 12.40
C LEU A 18 21.77 -11.24 12.03
N ALA A 19 22.66 -11.42 13.01
CA ALA A 19 24.10 -11.48 12.78
C ALA A 19 24.49 -12.57 11.78
N THR A 20 23.75 -13.69 11.73
CA THR A 20 24.00 -14.75 10.74
C THR A 20 23.61 -14.32 9.32
N TYR A 21 22.54 -13.54 9.16
CA TYR A 21 22.08 -13.05 7.86
C TYR A 21 22.96 -11.92 7.31
N TYR A 22 23.55 -11.11 8.19
CA TYR A 22 24.39 -9.96 7.81
C TYR A 22 25.89 -10.28 7.73
N LYS A 23 26.32 -11.50 8.06
CA LYS A 23 27.73 -11.91 8.08
C LYS A 23 28.49 -11.68 6.76
N GLU A 24 27.80 -11.83 5.63
CA GLU A 24 28.39 -11.68 4.30
C GLU A 24 28.28 -10.24 3.75
N GLU A 25 27.69 -9.31 4.50
CA GLU A 25 27.52 -7.89 4.11
C GLU A 25 26.81 -7.70 2.74
N LEU A 26 25.97 -8.68 2.36
CA LEU A 26 25.23 -8.68 1.09
C LEU A 26 24.16 -7.59 1.06
N ILE A 27 23.59 -7.26 2.21
CA ILE A 27 22.48 -6.31 2.37
C ILE A 27 22.81 -5.32 3.49
N PRO A 28 22.41 -4.04 3.39
CA PRO A 28 22.51 -3.12 4.53
C PRO A 28 21.62 -3.61 5.68
N ALA A 29 22.02 -3.52 6.95
CA ALA A 29 21.17 -3.99 8.05
C ALA A 29 19.87 -3.17 8.22
N GLU A 30 18.82 -3.80 8.77
CA GLU A 30 17.61 -3.11 9.23
C GLU A 30 17.89 -2.25 10.48
N LYS A 31 16.91 -1.42 10.85
CA LYS A 31 17.10 -0.43 11.93
C LYS A 31 16.79 -0.92 13.33
N LYS A 32 15.91 -1.91 13.50
CA LYS A 32 15.39 -2.31 14.81
C LYS A 32 15.82 -3.73 15.14
N PRO A 33 16.22 -4.00 16.38
CA PRO A 33 16.83 -5.27 16.78
C PRO A 33 15.75 -6.32 17.10
N PHE A 34 14.71 -6.46 16.27
CA PHE A 34 13.61 -7.39 16.53
C PHE A 34 13.16 -8.07 15.23
N LEU A 35 12.86 -9.36 15.34
CA LEU A 35 12.22 -10.14 14.29
C LEU A 35 10.71 -10.13 14.50
N SER A 36 9.95 -9.73 13.48
CA SER A 36 8.49 -9.60 13.58
C SER A 36 7.77 -10.93 13.42
N LEU A 37 6.73 -11.16 14.22
CA LEU A 37 5.82 -12.31 14.13
C LEU A 37 4.41 -11.84 13.71
N HIS A 38 4.17 -11.74 12.40
CA HIS A 38 2.91 -11.19 11.86
C HIS A 38 1.66 -11.95 12.35
N ARG A 39 1.68 -13.29 12.28
CA ARG A 39 0.55 -14.15 12.67
C ARG A 39 0.11 -13.93 14.12
N LYS A 40 1.02 -13.54 15.02
CA LYS A 40 0.75 -13.29 16.44
C LYS A 40 0.50 -11.83 16.80
N SER A 41 0.78 -10.89 15.88
CA SER A 41 0.51 -9.47 16.10
C SER A 41 -1.00 -9.22 16.19
N PHE A 42 -1.47 -8.25 16.95
CA PHE A 42 -2.91 -8.05 17.11
C PHE A 42 -3.25 -6.62 17.51
N GLY A 43 -4.22 -6.01 16.82
CA GLY A 43 -4.70 -4.67 17.12
C GLY A 43 -3.54 -3.67 17.10
N PRO A 44 -3.27 -2.93 18.19
CA PRO A 44 -2.14 -2.01 18.26
C PRO A 44 -0.81 -2.67 18.69
N TYR A 45 -0.73 -3.99 18.82
CA TYR A 45 0.46 -4.68 19.34
C TYR A 45 1.18 -5.48 18.26
N LEU A 46 2.45 -5.13 18.01
CA LEU A 46 3.37 -5.90 17.18
C LEU A 46 3.97 -7.02 18.03
N ALA A 47 3.82 -8.26 17.58
CA ALA A 47 4.50 -9.41 18.17
C ALA A 47 5.91 -9.57 17.60
N VAL A 48 6.86 -9.94 18.44
CA VAL A 48 8.25 -10.21 18.08
C VAL A 48 8.74 -11.53 18.64
N GLU A 49 9.70 -12.12 17.96
CA GLU A 49 10.27 -13.42 18.31
C GLU A 49 11.18 -13.35 19.54
N GLY A 50 11.04 -14.34 20.44
CA GLY A 50 12.03 -14.70 21.45
C GLY A 50 12.47 -16.16 21.29
N GLU A 51 13.51 -16.59 22.02
CA GLU A 51 14.07 -17.94 21.87
C GLU A 51 13.04 -19.05 22.13
N ASN A 52 12.25 -18.89 23.19
CA ASN A 52 11.16 -19.81 23.58
C ASN A 52 9.88 -19.04 23.97
N SER A 53 9.77 -17.79 23.55
CA SER A 53 8.76 -16.83 24.01
C SER A 53 8.32 -15.90 22.87
N CYS A 54 7.28 -15.12 23.14
CA CYS A 54 6.77 -14.09 22.25
C CYS A 54 6.59 -12.80 23.05
N GLY A 55 7.21 -11.73 22.58
CA GLY A 55 7.16 -10.40 23.18
C GLY A 55 6.28 -9.47 22.35
N TYR A 56 5.71 -8.46 23.00
CA TYR A 56 4.84 -7.48 22.34
C TYR A 56 5.37 -6.05 22.50
N ILE A 57 5.19 -5.26 21.45
CA ILE A 57 5.45 -3.82 21.42
C ILE A 57 4.14 -3.13 21.04
N GLN A 58 3.68 -2.18 21.85
CA GLN A 58 2.55 -1.33 21.47
C GLN A 58 3.01 -0.36 20.38
N ASP A 59 2.49 -0.54 19.17
CA ASP A 59 2.79 0.26 17.99
C ASP A 59 1.94 1.53 17.96
N ALA A 60 2.47 2.59 18.55
CA ALA A 60 1.92 3.94 18.47
C ALA A 60 2.48 4.72 17.28
N ALA A 61 3.11 4.05 16.32
CA ALA A 61 3.51 4.60 15.04
C ALA A 61 2.77 3.98 13.85
N SER A 62 1.98 2.93 14.07
CA SER A 62 1.24 2.17 13.07
C SER A 62 2.10 1.86 11.84
N GLN A 63 3.32 1.34 12.07
CA GLN A 63 4.31 1.04 11.03
C GLN A 63 4.58 2.23 10.08
N ILE A 64 4.83 3.42 10.63
CA ILE A 64 4.96 4.70 9.89
C ILE A 64 3.63 5.09 9.21
N ALA A 65 2.56 5.10 10.00
CA ALA A 65 1.21 5.50 9.62
C ALA A 65 0.61 4.69 8.46
N THR A 66 0.90 3.40 8.37
CA THR A 66 0.42 2.50 7.30
C THR A 66 -0.72 1.58 7.72
N LEU A 67 -0.84 1.31 9.01
CA LEU A 67 -1.95 0.56 9.58
C LEU A 67 -3.04 1.54 10.03
N GLY A 68 -4.19 1.57 9.34
CA GLY A 68 -5.37 2.29 9.85
C GLY A 68 -6.30 1.41 10.69
N LEU A 69 -6.27 0.09 10.48
CA LEU A 69 -7.11 -0.88 11.20
C LEU A 69 -6.35 -1.72 12.25
N GLY A 70 -5.05 -1.51 12.42
CA GLY A 70 -4.18 -2.32 13.28
C GLY A 70 -3.69 -3.62 12.62
N PHE A 71 -3.04 -4.48 13.40
CA PHE A 71 -2.58 -5.80 12.98
C PHE A 71 -3.71 -6.83 12.97
N ASN A 72 -3.65 -7.76 12.01
CA ASN A 72 -4.64 -8.81 11.78
C ASN A 72 -6.11 -8.34 11.79
N PRO A 73 -6.46 -7.26 11.06
CA PRO A 73 -7.84 -6.82 11.01
C PRO A 73 -8.68 -7.82 10.22
N THR A 74 -9.79 -8.30 10.81
CA THR A 74 -10.69 -9.30 10.20
C THR A 74 -10.99 -9.05 8.71
N PRO A 75 -11.30 -7.83 8.24
CA PRO A 75 -11.59 -7.59 6.81
C PRO A 75 -10.46 -8.00 5.85
N PHE A 76 -9.19 -7.92 6.24
CA PHE A 76 -8.08 -8.25 5.35
C PHE A 76 -7.91 -9.75 5.09
N PHE A 77 -8.55 -10.61 5.89
CA PHE A 77 -8.63 -12.04 5.59
C PHE A 77 -9.43 -12.34 4.32
N GLY A 78 -10.13 -11.36 3.75
CA GLY A 78 -10.78 -11.50 2.44
C GLY A 78 -9.85 -11.29 1.25
N VAL A 79 -8.63 -10.81 1.46
CA VAL A 79 -7.67 -10.58 0.35
C VAL A 79 -7.18 -11.91 -0.25
N PRO A 80 -6.81 -12.93 0.57
CA PRO A 80 -6.44 -14.26 0.08
C PRO A 80 -7.55 -15.04 -0.62
N HIS A 81 -8.81 -14.59 -0.55
CA HIS A 81 -9.96 -15.28 -1.13
C HIS A 81 -10.01 -15.17 -2.67
N PHE A 82 -9.23 -14.26 -3.25
CA PHE A 82 -9.10 -14.06 -4.70
C PHE A 82 -7.83 -14.73 -5.20
N GLN A 83 -7.97 -15.48 -6.27
CA GLN A 83 -6.86 -16.18 -6.89
C GLN A 83 -5.83 -15.19 -7.47
N GLU A 84 -6.30 -14.03 -7.94
CA GLU A 84 -5.51 -12.92 -8.46
C GLU A 84 -4.56 -12.33 -7.41
N SER A 85 -4.90 -12.42 -6.12
CA SER A 85 -3.98 -12.02 -5.04
C SER A 85 -2.75 -12.93 -4.96
N TRP A 86 -2.90 -14.20 -5.32
CA TRP A 86 -1.84 -15.22 -5.27
C TRP A 86 -1.02 -15.29 -6.56
N THR A 87 -1.63 -15.01 -7.71
CA THR A 87 -0.95 -15.05 -9.02
C THR A 87 -0.45 -13.69 -9.50
N ASN A 88 -0.99 -12.61 -8.92
CA ASN A 88 -0.88 -11.24 -9.40
C ASN A 88 -1.45 -11.01 -10.82
N ASN A 89 -2.34 -11.88 -11.30
CA ASN A 89 -2.94 -11.69 -12.61
C ASN A 89 -4.08 -10.66 -12.54
N GLN A 90 -3.85 -9.47 -13.09
CA GLN A 90 -4.82 -8.36 -13.10
C GLN A 90 -5.69 -8.31 -14.38
N ASP A 91 -5.52 -9.26 -15.29
CA ASP A 91 -6.24 -9.30 -16.58
C ASP A 91 -7.63 -9.95 -16.48
N THR A 92 -7.96 -10.56 -15.33
CA THR A 92 -9.23 -11.26 -15.11
C THR A 92 -10.43 -10.30 -15.04
N GLU A 93 -11.64 -10.82 -15.26
CA GLU A 93 -12.86 -10.04 -15.07
C GLU A 93 -13.04 -9.60 -13.61
N ASP A 94 -12.77 -10.48 -12.66
CA ASP A 94 -12.93 -10.17 -11.23
C ASP A 94 -11.92 -9.09 -10.78
N ALA A 95 -10.67 -9.12 -11.26
CA ALA A 95 -9.69 -8.05 -11.00
C ALA A 95 -10.15 -6.70 -11.54
N LYS A 96 -10.68 -6.67 -12.77
CA LYS A 96 -11.20 -5.44 -13.39
C LYS A 96 -12.42 -4.90 -12.66
N ASP A 97 -13.33 -5.77 -12.24
CA ASP A 97 -14.51 -5.40 -11.46
C ASP A 97 -14.11 -4.82 -10.08
N LEU A 98 -13.13 -5.44 -9.41
CA LEU A 98 -12.57 -4.94 -8.14
C LEU A 98 -11.90 -3.57 -8.29
N ILE A 99 -11.05 -3.39 -9.30
CA ILE A 99 -10.40 -2.10 -9.59
C ILE A 99 -11.46 -1.03 -9.90
N LYS A 100 -12.49 -1.37 -10.68
CA LYS A 100 -13.60 -0.47 -10.99
C LYS A 100 -14.39 -0.10 -9.73
N ALA A 101 -14.66 -1.05 -8.85
CA ALA A 101 -15.34 -0.81 -7.58
C ALA A 101 -14.51 0.13 -6.69
N PHE A 102 -13.19 -0.08 -6.62
CA PHE A 102 -12.31 0.80 -5.85
C PHE A 102 -12.28 2.22 -6.43
N LYS A 103 -12.15 2.38 -7.75
CA LYS A 103 -12.23 3.69 -8.41
C LYS A 103 -13.59 4.37 -8.15
N GLY A 104 -14.68 3.61 -8.21
CA GLY A 104 -16.03 4.10 -7.90
C GLY A 104 -16.17 4.58 -6.45
N PHE A 105 -15.55 3.87 -5.50
CA PHE A 105 -15.48 4.30 -4.11
C PHE A 105 -14.69 5.60 -3.95
N LEU A 106 -13.48 5.69 -4.53
CA LEU A 106 -12.63 6.89 -4.41
C LEU A 106 -13.26 8.14 -5.04
N LYS A 107 -13.98 8.01 -6.15
CA LYS A 107 -14.76 9.11 -6.78
C LYS A 107 -15.72 9.78 -5.80
N LYS A 108 -16.32 9.00 -4.90
CA LYS A 108 -17.21 9.55 -3.86
C LYS A 108 -16.45 10.30 -2.76
N LYS A 109 -15.18 9.93 -2.50
CA LYS A 109 -14.38 10.48 -1.39
C LYS A 109 -13.60 11.74 -1.75
N THR A 110 -13.26 11.94 -3.01
CA THR A 110 -12.61 13.19 -3.47
C THR A 110 -13.58 14.35 -3.68
N ALA A 111 -14.89 14.08 -3.71
CA ALA A 111 -15.95 14.97 -4.20
C ALA A 111 -15.76 15.48 -5.64
N ASN A 112 -14.84 14.89 -6.39
CA ASN A 112 -14.70 15.08 -7.83
C ASN A 112 -15.15 13.79 -8.53
N ARG A 113 -16.25 13.87 -9.29
CA ARG A 113 -16.82 12.72 -9.99
C ARG A 113 -16.03 12.31 -11.23
N ASP A 114 -15.18 13.20 -11.73
CA ASP A 114 -14.42 13.06 -12.99
C ASP A 114 -12.95 12.68 -12.78
N ILE A 115 -12.63 12.11 -11.62
CA ILE A 115 -11.26 11.62 -11.36
C ILE A 115 -10.88 10.39 -12.19
N ASP A 116 -9.58 10.27 -12.42
CA ASP A 116 -8.91 9.06 -12.88
C ASP A 116 -7.80 8.62 -11.91
N LEU A 117 -7.38 7.36 -12.01
CA LEU A 117 -6.53 6.69 -11.02
C LEU A 117 -5.38 5.94 -11.70
N CYS A 118 -4.19 6.04 -11.13
CA CYS A 118 -3.03 5.20 -11.44
C CYS A 118 -2.51 4.53 -10.16
N PHE A 119 -2.38 3.20 -10.19
CA PHE A 119 -1.74 2.44 -9.13
C PHE A 119 -0.23 2.41 -9.35
N VAL A 120 0.54 2.57 -8.28
CA VAL A 120 2.01 2.45 -8.26
C VAL A 120 2.46 1.78 -6.95
N ASN A 121 3.75 1.47 -6.81
CA ASN A 121 4.18 0.64 -5.69
C ASN A 121 4.33 1.40 -4.37
N SER A 122 4.70 2.68 -4.44
CA SER A 122 5.09 3.45 -3.26
C SER A 122 4.68 4.92 -3.33
N GLY A 123 4.78 5.63 -2.20
CA GLY A 123 4.51 7.07 -2.16
C GLY A 123 5.55 7.90 -2.92
N ALA A 124 6.81 7.48 -2.94
CA ALA A 124 7.85 8.15 -3.73
C ALA A 124 7.55 8.03 -5.23
N GLU A 125 7.16 6.83 -5.67
CA GLU A 125 6.74 6.59 -7.05
C GLU A 125 5.45 7.33 -7.40
N ALA A 126 4.49 7.43 -6.47
CA ALA A 126 3.26 8.20 -6.69
C ALA A 126 3.56 9.68 -6.91
N ASN A 127 4.42 10.26 -6.07
CA ASN A 127 4.86 11.65 -6.22
C ASN A 127 5.62 11.88 -7.53
N GLU A 128 6.54 10.99 -7.91
CA GLU A 128 7.25 11.13 -9.19
C GLU A 128 6.37 10.86 -10.41
N THR A 129 5.36 10.00 -10.30
CA THR A 129 4.38 9.78 -11.36
C THR A 129 3.53 11.03 -11.56
N ALA A 130 2.98 11.60 -10.50
CA ALA A 130 2.20 12.84 -10.56
C ALA A 130 3.03 14.03 -11.07
N MET A 131 4.24 14.24 -10.52
CA MET A 131 5.15 15.27 -11.01
C MET A 131 5.58 15.01 -12.47
N GLY A 132 5.74 13.76 -12.89
CA GLY A 132 6.06 13.40 -14.27
C GLY A 132 4.93 13.77 -15.23
N MET A 133 3.68 13.50 -14.86
CA MET A 133 2.51 13.93 -15.62
C MET A 133 2.39 15.45 -15.69
N ALA A 134 2.66 16.15 -14.58
CA ALA A 134 2.72 17.62 -14.57
C ALA A 134 3.85 18.14 -15.48
N TYR A 135 5.03 17.53 -15.43
CA TYR A 135 6.16 17.90 -16.29
C TYR A 135 5.82 17.73 -17.77
N GLN A 136 5.20 16.62 -18.17
CA GLN A 136 4.83 16.41 -19.58
C GLN A 136 3.82 17.42 -20.11
N ASN A 137 2.92 17.91 -19.25
CA ASN A 137 1.87 18.85 -19.62
C ASN A 137 2.17 20.31 -19.23
N ARG A 138 3.42 20.61 -18.85
CA ARG A 138 3.81 21.94 -18.36
C ARG A 138 3.59 23.04 -19.40
N VAL A 139 3.09 24.18 -18.94
CA VAL A 139 2.80 25.36 -19.79
C VAL A 139 4.06 25.91 -20.43
N ASN A 140 5.16 26.00 -19.67
CA ASN A 140 6.46 26.41 -20.19
C ASN A 140 7.35 25.17 -20.42
N PRO A 141 7.66 24.82 -21.69
CA PRO A 141 8.54 23.69 -22.00
C PRO A 141 9.94 23.78 -21.39
N ASN A 142 10.39 24.99 -21.01
CA ASN A 142 11.69 25.20 -20.38
C ASN A 142 11.64 25.14 -18.84
N ALA A 143 10.46 25.05 -18.22
CA ALA A 143 10.34 24.89 -16.77
C ALA A 143 10.88 23.52 -16.33
N LYS A 144 11.78 23.53 -15.35
CA LYS A 144 12.50 22.33 -14.87
C LYS A 144 12.53 22.20 -13.35
N LYS A 145 12.00 23.18 -12.61
CA LYS A 145 12.08 23.21 -11.15
C LYS A 145 10.75 22.78 -10.54
N VAL A 146 10.85 22.05 -9.44
CA VAL A 146 9.75 21.77 -8.52
C VAL A 146 9.74 22.88 -7.47
N LEU A 147 8.56 23.29 -7.00
CA LEU A 147 8.41 24.07 -5.77
C LEU A 147 7.87 23.15 -4.67
N ALA A 148 8.56 23.12 -3.53
CA ALA A 148 8.14 22.43 -2.32
C ALA A 148 8.28 23.36 -1.10
N PHE A 149 8.03 22.85 0.10
CA PHE A 149 8.03 23.66 1.32
C PHE A 149 9.07 23.19 2.34
N GLU A 150 9.67 24.13 3.06
CA GLU A 150 10.58 23.81 4.17
C GLU A 150 9.92 22.82 5.14
N GLY A 151 10.66 21.81 5.58
CA GLY A 151 10.17 20.73 6.44
C GLY A 151 9.47 19.56 5.74
N SER A 152 9.23 19.64 4.43
CA SER A 152 8.49 18.59 3.71
C SER A 152 9.25 17.26 3.59
N PHE A 153 8.49 16.18 3.36
CA PHE A 153 9.01 14.87 2.99
C PHE A 153 8.14 14.21 1.91
N HIS A 154 8.68 14.08 0.69
CA HIS A 154 7.95 13.58 -0.47
C HIS A 154 8.46 12.24 -1.00
N GLY A 155 9.46 11.63 -0.36
CA GLY A 155 9.96 10.32 -0.75
C GLY A 155 11.47 10.28 -0.94
N ARG A 156 11.93 9.20 -1.61
CA ARG A 156 13.36 8.90 -1.75
C ARG A 156 13.75 8.41 -3.14
N PHE A 157 12.88 8.56 -4.14
CA PHE A 157 13.29 8.52 -5.55
C PHE A 157 14.00 9.84 -5.88
N MET A 158 14.65 9.96 -7.03
CA MET A 158 15.53 11.09 -7.36
C MET A 158 14.87 12.46 -7.10
N VAL A 159 13.80 12.80 -7.83
CA VAL A 159 13.14 14.12 -7.77
C VAL A 159 12.30 14.28 -6.50
N SER A 160 11.68 13.20 -6.02
CA SER A 160 10.97 13.22 -4.73
C SER A 160 11.91 13.43 -3.53
N LEU A 161 13.15 12.94 -3.62
CA LEU A 161 14.20 13.22 -2.64
C LEU A 161 14.72 14.65 -2.75
N PHE A 162 14.87 15.19 -3.96
CA PHE A 162 15.22 16.61 -4.16
C PHE A 162 14.17 17.53 -3.55
N SER A 163 12.90 17.10 -3.60
CA SER A 163 11.76 17.81 -3.03
C SER A 163 11.57 17.56 -1.54
N THR A 164 12.37 16.70 -0.91
CA THR A 164 12.37 16.50 0.54
C THR A 164 13.33 17.49 1.21
N TRP A 165 12.91 18.13 2.30
CA TRP A 165 13.67 19.20 2.93
C TRP A 165 14.97 18.74 3.61
N ASN A 166 15.00 17.53 4.16
CA ASN A 166 16.10 17.05 4.98
C ASN A 166 17.43 16.97 4.18
N GLN A 167 18.33 17.91 4.45
CA GLN A 167 19.60 18.09 3.76
C GLN A 167 20.49 16.84 3.82
N THR A 168 20.66 16.23 5.01
CA THR A 168 21.49 15.02 5.19
C THR A 168 21.04 13.85 4.31
N LYS A 169 19.73 13.75 4.03
CA LYS A 169 19.19 12.73 3.11
C LYS A 169 19.29 13.14 1.65
N ARG A 170 19.14 14.43 1.34
CA ARG A 170 19.02 14.96 -0.02
C ARG A 170 20.36 15.27 -0.68
N GLU A 171 21.19 16.08 -0.03
CA GLU A 171 22.41 16.66 -0.61
C GLU A 171 23.40 15.63 -1.17
N PRO A 172 23.60 14.44 -0.55
CA PRO A 172 24.50 13.43 -1.11
C PRO A 172 24.09 12.88 -2.48
N PHE A 173 22.84 13.07 -2.90
CA PHE A 173 22.29 12.55 -4.15
C PHE A 173 21.75 13.64 -5.09
N GLN A 174 21.81 14.90 -4.67
CA GLN A 174 21.22 16.02 -5.41
C GLN A 174 22.08 16.37 -6.64
N LEU A 175 21.49 16.28 -7.84
CA LEU A 175 22.17 16.70 -9.06
C LEU A 175 22.09 18.22 -9.24
N LYS A 176 23.21 18.82 -9.61
CA LYS A 176 23.33 20.24 -9.91
C LYS A 176 22.43 20.62 -11.09
N GLY A 177 21.67 21.71 -10.96
CA GLY A 177 20.74 22.19 -11.98
C GLY A 177 19.35 21.54 -11.96
N PHE A 178 19.12 20.57 -11.07
CA PHE A 178 17.83 19.90 -10.87
C PHE A 178 17.26 20.14 -9.46
N GLU A 179 17.66 21.23 -8.82
CA GLU A 179 17.28 21.54 -7.45
C GLU A 179 15.81 21.98 -7.32
N THR A 180 15.17 21.53 -6.25
CA THR A 180 13.85 22.02 -5.83
C THR A 180 13.96 23.38 -5.14
N VAL A 181 13.03 24.28 -5.44
CA VAL A 181 12.87 25.55 -4.73
C VAL A 181 12.00 25.32 -3.50
N PHE A 182 12.48 25.75 -2.32
CA PHE A 182 11.74 25.62 -1.07
C PHE A 182 11.16 26.97 -0.63
N SER A 183 9.84 27.01 -0.45
CA SER A 183 9.14 28.12 0.19
C SER A 183 9.10 27.92 1.71
N PRO A 184 9.16 28.99 2.53
CA PRO A 184 8.88 28.89 3.96
C PRO A 184 7.50 28.25 4.20
N PHE A 185 7.41 27.30 5.14
CA PHE A 185 6.13 26.70 5.50
C PHE A 185 5.49 27.46 6.68
N PRO A 186 4.25 27.97 6.55
CA PRO A 186 3.58 28.74 7.61
C PRO A 186 3.05 27.82 8.71
N SER A 187 3.96 27.25 9.48
CA SER A 187 3.67 26.27 10.53
C SER A 187 2.96 26.91 11.71
N LEU A 188 1.87 26.28 12.14
CA LEU A 188 1.19 26.55 13.40
C LEU A 188 1.90 25.82 14.57
N THR A 189 1.66 26.29 15.79
CA THR A 189 2.10 25.63 17.03
C THR A 189 1.01 24.75 17.67
N HIS A 190 -0.20 24.74 17.09
CA HIS A 190 -1.37 24.01 17.55
C HIS A 190 -2.09 23.30 16.40
N SER A 191 -3.03 22.40 16.72
CA SER A 191 -3.88 21.70 15.73
C SER A 191 -5.19 22.42 15.39
N ASN A 192 -5.40 23.67 15.82
CA ASN A 192 -6.53 24.49 15.37
C ASN A 192 -6.20 25.21 14.06
N PHE A 193 -6.42 24.56 12.93
CA PHE A 193 -6.07 25.08 11.59
C PHE A 193 -7.28 25.46 10.74
N MET A 194 -8.48 25.35 11.28
CA MET A 194 -9.71 25.74 10.61
C MET A 194 -10.11 27.14 11.04
N VAL A 195 -9.95 28.10 10.13
CA VAL A 195 -10.30 29.50 10.34
C VAL A 195 -11.31 29.98 9.30
N GLU A 196 -11.99 31.07 9.59
CA GLU A 196 -12.87 31.72 8.61
C GLU A 196 -12.05 32.27 7.43
N VAL A 197 -12.45 31.91 6.22
CA VAL A 197 -11.85 32.42 4.98
C VAL A 197 -12.80 33.41 4.34
N LYS A 198 -12.39 34.67 4.21
CA LYS A 198 -13.19 35.76 3.62
C LYS A 198 -13.11 35.74 2.10
N ASP A 199 -14.18 36.12 1.41
CA ASP A 199 -14.17 36.21 -0.06
C ASP A 199 -13.18 37.25 -0.59
N SER A 200 -12.96 38.33 0.18
CA SER A 200 -11.91 39.31 -0.14
C SER A 200 -10.51 38.71 -0.13
N TRP A 201 -10.26 37.65 0.66
CA TRP A 201 -9.00 36.92 0.63
C TRP A 201 -8.89 36.05 -0.62
N ARG A 202 -9.96 35.30 -0.94
CA ARG A 202 -10.02 34.44 -2.14
C ARG A 202 -9.76 35.24 -3.42
N LYS A 203 -10.43 36.38 -3.59
CA LYS A 203 -10.32 37.25 -4.77
C LYS A 203 -8.89 37.74 -5.04
N ILE A 204 -8.11 38.02 -4.00
CA ILE A 204 -6.72 38.47 -4.14
C ILE A 204 -5.86 37.38 -4.80
N TRP A 205 -6.09 36.12 -4.43
CA TRP A 205 -5.30 34.98 -4.92
C TRP A 205 -5.84 34.35 -6.20
N GLU A 206 -7.10 34.64 -6.57
CA GLU A 206 -7.68 34.35 -7.89
C GLU A 206 -7.11 35.24 -8.99
N ASP A 207 -6.82 36.51 -8.67
CA ASP A 207 -6.21 37.47 -9.58
C ASP A 207 -4.94 38.10 -8.98
N PRO A 208 -3.87 37.31 -8.82
CA PRO A 208 -2.62 37.79 -8.23
C PRO A 208 -1.83 38.71 -9.17
N GLN A 209 -2.29 38.90 -10.41
CA GLN A 209 -1.67 39.75 -11.42
C GLN A 209 -2.27 41.16 -11.46
N SER A 210 -3.35 41.40 -10.71
CA SER A 210 -4.01 42.70 -10.58
C SER A 210 -3.05 43.81 -10.13
N GLU A 211 -3.21 45.01 -10.71
CA GLU A 211 -2.48 46.22 -10.31
C GLU A 211 -2.77 46.62 -8.84
N ASP A 212 -3.95 46.28 -8.33
CA ASP A 212 -4.36 46.55 -6.95
C ASP A 212 -3.89 45.45 -5.96
N PHE A 213 -3.25 44.35 -6.42
CA PHE A 213 -2.88 43.19 -5.57
C PHE A 213 -2.16 43.60 -4.28
N SER A 214 -1.08 44.39 -4.39
CA SER A 214 -0.30 44.82 -3.22
C SER A 214 -1.08 45.74 -2.28
N LYS A 215 -2.00 46.53 -2.81
CA LYS A 215 -2.85 47.44 -2.02
C LYS A 215 -3.95 46.68 -1.31
N ASP A 216 -4.52 45.65 -1.94
CA ASP A 216 -5.55 44.81 -1.35
C ASP A 216 -4.97 43.85 -0.31
N LEU A 217 -3.78 43.29 -0.56
CA LEU A 217 -3.08 42.44 0.41
C LEU A 217 -2.72 43.19 1.70
N LYS A 218 -2.35 44.48 1.62
CA LYS A 218 -2.09 45.34 2.79
C LYS A 218 -3.26 45.44 3.78
N LYS A 219 -4.49 45.12 3.37
CA LYS A 219 -5.65 45.07 4.28
C LYS A 219 -5.57 43.89 5.25
N PHE A 220 -4.72 42.91 4.97
CA PHE A 220 -4.54 41.68 5.73
C PHE A 220 -3.29 41.66 6.60
N GLU A 221 -2.26 42.43 6.24
CA GLU A 221 -0.98 42.52 6.97
C GLU A 221 -1.15 43.07 8.39
N GLY A 222 -0.39 42.53 9.34
CA GLY A 222 -0.33 42.99 10.73
C GLY A 222 -1.58 42.69 11.57
N ASN A 223 -2.50 41.88 11.05
CA ASN A 223 -3.68 41.44 11.79
C ASN A 223 -3.37 40.32 12.80
N ASP A 224 -2.45 39.41 12.46
CA ASP A 224 -1.99 38.32 13.30
C ASP A 224 -0.68 37.69 12.76
N ASN A 225 0.18 37.20 13.65
CA ASN A 225 1.49 36.64 13.31
C ASN A 225 1.44 35.39 12.42
N GLU A 226 0.39 34.57 12.53
CA GLU A 226 0.22 33.39 11.68
C GLU A 226 -0.17 33.80 10.26
N LEU A 227 -1.07 34.79 10.12
CA LEU A 227 -1.42 35.35 8.82
C LEU A 227 -0.21 36.00 8.13
N ASP A 228 0.63 36.73 8.86
CA ASP A 228 1.82 37.36 8.27
C ASP A 228 2.80 36.31 7.70
N LYS A 229 2.98 35.16 8.38
CA LYS A 229 3.78 34.03 7.85
C LYS A 229 3.16 33.40 6.61
N GLU A 230 1.83 33.28 6.57
CA GLU A 230 1.13 32.78 5.38
C GLU A 230 1.33 33.73 4.20
N ILE A 231 1.19 35.04 4.42
CA ILE A 231 1.43 36.08 3.40
C ILE A 231 2.87 36.02 2.89
N GLU A 232 3.86 35.92 3.78
CA GLU A 232 5.27 35.78 3.42
C GLU A 232 5.51 34.57 2.50
N SER A 233 4.99 33.41 2.90
CA SER A 233 5.09 32.17 2.12
C SER A 233 4.43 32.30 0.74
N LEU A 234 3.21 32.83 0.68
CA LEU A 234 2.46 32.97 -0.57
C LEU A 234 3.10 33.99 -1.52
N LEU A 235 3.64 35.10 -0.99
CA LEU A 235 4.40 36.07 -1.77
C LEU A 235 5.69 35.46 -2.33
N PHE A 236 6.37 34.62 -1.54
CA PHE A 236 7.51 33.86 -2.05
C PHE A 236 7.08 32.95 -3.20
N VAL A 237 6.01 32.16 -3.02
CA VAL A 237 5.48 31.28 -4.08
C VAL A 237 5.16 32.09 -5.34
N LYS A 238 4.40 33.19 -5.21
CA LYS A 238 4.05 34.07 -6.32
C LYS A 238 5.28 34.52 -7.11
N LYS A 239 6.32 35.00 -6.41
CA LYS A 239 7.59 35.42 -7.04
C LYS A 239 8.27 34.28 -7.82
N GLN A 240 8.23 33.05 -7.31
CA GLN A 240 8.81 31.90 -8.00
C GLN A 240 7.98 31.50 -9.24
N LEU A 241 6.65 31.60 -9.17
CA LEU A 241 5.78 31.34 -10.32
C LEU A 241 5.99 32.37 -11.44
N GLU A 242 6.21 33.65 -11.09
CA GLU A 242 6.54 34.72 -12.04
C GLU A 242 7.86 34.50 -12.79
N ALA A 243 8.81 33.78 -12.19
CA ALA A 243 10.06 33.41 -12.86
C ALA A 243 9.85 32.36 -13.98
N LYS A 244 8.69 31.70 -14.03
CA LYS A 244 8.30 30.69 -15.04
C LYS A 244 9.23 29.47 -15.12
N GLU A 245 10.02 29.19 -14.08
CA GLU A 245 10.89 28.01 -14.01
C GLU A 245 10.24 26.82 -13.31
N ILE A 246 9.16 27.07 -12.55
CA ILE A 246 8.40 26.07 -11.80
C ILE A 246 7.42 25.36 -12.73
N PHE A 247 7.43 24.02 -12.75
CA PHE A 247 6.44 23.23 -13.50
C PHE A 247 5.38 22.58 -12.60
N VAL A 248 5.61 22.51 -11.29
CA VAL A 248 4.69 21.89 -10.33
C VAL A 248 4.95 22.40 -8.91
N ILE A 249 3.88 22.53 -8.12
CA ILE A 249 3.94 22.73 -6.67
C ILE A 249 3.56 21.42 -5.99
N ILE A 250 4.33 20.97 -5.00
CA ILE A 250 3.99 19.83 -4.16
C ILE A 250 4.01 20.22 -2.68
N THR A 251 2.99 19.80 -1.93
CA THR A 251 2.90 20.04 -0.49
C THR A 251 2.11 18.95 0.22
N GLU A 252 2.47 18.67 1.47
CA GLU A 252 1.65 17.84 2.37
C GLU A 252 0.55 18.73 2.99
N PRO A 253 -0.72 18.28 3.07
CA PRO A 253 -1.76 19.01 3.83
C PRO A 253 -1.40 19.21 5.31
N MET A 254 -0.63 18.27 5.86
CA MET A 254 0.01 18.35 7.18
C MET A 254 1.39 17.71 7.07
N GLN A 255 2.46 18.47 7.32
CA GLN A 255 3.82 17.95 7.19
C GLN A 255 4.11 16.99 8.33
N CYS A 256 4.30 15.71 8.00
CA CYS A 256 4.43 14.66 9.00
C CYS A 256 5.86 14.47 9.49
N GLU A 257 6.81 14.17 8.60
CA GLU A 257 8.21 13.90 9.01
C GLU A 257 8.92 15.16 9.50
N GLY A 258 8.47 16.34 9.06
CA GLY A 258 9.03 17.65 9.38
C GLY A 258 8.82 18.13 10.82
N GLY A 259 7.96 17.45 11.60
CA GLY A 259 7.65 17.81 12.99
C GLY A 259 6.17 17.94 13.31
N ASP A 260 5.30 17.21 12.60
CA ASP A 260 3.84 17.31 12.73
C ASP A 260 3.35 18.77 12.62
N ARG A 261 3.65 19.40 11.49
CA ARG A 261 3.41 20.84 11.24
C ARG A 261 2.11 21.04 10.47
N TYR A 262 1.24 21.88 11.02
CA TYR A 262 -0.06 22.22 10.45
C TYR A 262 0.01 23.60 9.77
N CYS A 263 -0.86 23.83 8.80
CA CYS A 263 -1.12 25.14 8.19
C CYS A 263 -2.63 25.32 8.03
N THR A 264 -3.09 26.56 7.95
CA THR A 264 -4.53 26.86 7.95
C THR A 264 -5.21 26.47 6.63
N ASN A 265 -6.53 26.24 6.68
CA ASN A 265 -7.36 26.16 5.47
C ASN A 265 -7.29 27.45 4.63
N ARG A 266 -7.11 28.63 5.26
CA ARG A 266 -6.91 29.92 4.60
C ARG A 266 -5.66 29.94 3.70
N PHE A 267 -4.54 29.44 4.21
CA PHE A 267 -3.30 29.30 3.43
C PHE A 267 -3.47 28.33 2.26
N ASN A 268 -4.02 27.13 2.52
CA ASN A 268 -4.21 26.13 1.47
C ASN A 268 -5.17 26.59 0.38
N THR A 269 -6.21 27.35 0.75
CA THR A 269 -7.12 28.01 -0.21
C THR A 269 -6.37 28.98 -1.09
N ALA A 270 -5.59 29.89 -0.51
CA ALA A 270 -4.80 30.86 -1.27
C ALA A 270 -3.76 30.20 -2.17
N LEU A 271 -3.06 29.18 -1.67
CA LEU A 271 -2.05 28.45 -2.42
C LEU A 271 -2.65 27.76 -3.65
N LEU A 272 -3.81 27.11 -3.50
CA LEU A 272 -4.49 26.44 -4.60
C LEU A 272 -5.00 27.43 -5.64
N LEU A 273 -5.64 28.53 -5.21
CA LEU A 273 -6.11 29.58 -6.12
C LEU A 273 -4.94 30.25 -6.88
N LEU A 274 -3.84 30.54 -6.16
CA LEU A 274 -2.61 31.06 -6.74
C LEU A 274 -2.04 30.11 -7.79
N ALA A 275 -1.92 28.81 -7.49
CA ALA A 275 -1.43 27.82 -8.44
C ALA A 275 -2.29 27.76 -9.72
N LYS A 276 -3.62 27.73 -9.56
CA LYS A 276 -4.58 27.72 -10.68
C LYS A 276 -4.50 28.99 -11.53
N SER A 277 -4.31 30.18 -10.92
CA SER A 277 -4.21 31.46 -11.64
C SER A 277 -2.98 31.55 -12.56
N TYR A 278 -1.91 30.79 -12.26
CA TYR A 278 -0.70 30.68 -13.08
C TYR A 278 -0.67 29.42 -13.97
N ASP A 279 -1.74 28.61 -13.94
CA ASP A 279 -1.82 27.30 -14.64
C ASP A 279 -0.65 26.36 -14.28
N ILE A 280 -0.30 26.35 -12.98
CA ILE A 280 0.73 25.46 -12.42
C ILE A 280 0.03 24.36 -11.61
N PRO A 281 0.21 23.07 -11.96
CA PRO A 281 -0.39 21.98 -11.21
C PRO A 281 0.05 21.96 -9.75
N LEU A 282 -0.91 21.73 -8.85
CA LEU A 282 -0.66 21.53 -7.43
C LEU A 282 -0.95 20.08 -7.02
N ILE A 283 0.04 19.46 -6.38
CA ILE A 283 -0.04 18.12 -5.81
C ILE A 283 -0.23 18.24 -4.30
N PHE A 284 -1.34 17.67 -3.79
CA PHE A 284 -1.42 17.34 -2.37
C PHE A 284 -0.86 15.95 -2.12
N ASP A 285 0.29 15.92 -1.44
CA ASP A 285 0.93 14.70 -0.96
C ASP A 285 0.19 14.19 0.27
N GLU A 286 -0.73 13.27 0.03
CA GLU A 286 -1.52 12.58 1.05
C GLU A 286 -0.99 11.18 1.33
N VAL A 287 0.29 10.92 1.03
CA VAL A 287 0.93 9.62 1.31
C VAL A 287 0.77 9.23 2.76
N GLN A 288 0.86 10.18 3.70
CA GLN A 288 0.69 9.91 5.13
C GLN A 288 -0.69 10.28 5.68
N THR A 289 -1.28 11.38 5.19
CA THR A 289 -2.51 11.96 5.75
C THR A 289 -3.79 11.32 5.22
N GLY A 290 -3.74 10.76 4.01
CA GLY A 290 -4.90 10.14 3.36
C GLY A 290 -5.33 8.83 4.02
N PHE A 291 -6.53 8.38 3.64
CA PHE A 291 -7.17 7.16 4.14
C PHE A 291 -7.41 7.20 5.66
N GLY A 292 -7.89 8.33 6.17
CA GLY A 292 -8.39 8.47 7.54
C GLY A 292 -7.31 8.63 8.61
N LEU A 293 -6.20 9.33 8.34
CA LEU A 293 -5.32 9.78 9.43
C LEU A 293 -5.98 10.92 10.22
N GLY A 294 -6.55 11.89 9.52
CA GLY A 294 -7.36 12.96 10.12
C GLY A 294 -8.79 12.49 10.41
N ARG A 295 -9.73 13.43 10.45
CA ARG A 295 -11.17 13.14 10.58
C ARG A 295 -11.77 12.69 9.25
N ASP A 296 -11.53 13.45 8.20
CA ASP A 296 -11.97 13.11 6.84
C ASP A 296 -11.13 11.99 6.19
N PHE A 297 -11.72 11.31 5.21
CA PHE A 297 -11.03 10.24 4.46
C PHE A 297 -9.74 10.74 3.80
N PHE A 298 -9.80 11.91 3.15
CA PHE A 298 -8.64 12.64 2.67
C PHE A 298 -8.51 13.92 3.49
N TRP A 299 -7.31 14.26 3.93
CA TRP A 299 -7.09 15.38 4.82
C TRP A 299 -7.48 16.71 4.18
N HIS A 300 -7.16 16.92 2.90
CA HIS A 300 -7.48 18.18 2.21
C HIS A 300 -8.98 18.49 2.19
N ARG A 301 -9.85 17.47 2.33
CA ARG A 301 -11.30 17.65 2.42
C ARG A 301 -11.70 18.43 3.67
N THR A 302 -10.93 18.30 4.76
CA THR A 302 -11.12 19.07 6.00
C THR A 302 -11.09 20.57 5.74
N PHE A 303 -10.29 21.03 4.77
CA PHE A 303 -10.11 22.45 4.49
C PHE A 303 -11.32 23.12 3.82
N ASP A 304 -12.25 22.35 3.25
CA ASP A 304 -13.45 22.83 2.55
C ASP A 304 -13.15 23.98 1.56
N ILE A 305 -12.17 23.75 0.68
CA ILE A 305 -11.62 24.80 -0.18
C ILE A 305 -12.63 25.18 -1.27
N THR A 306 -12.93 26.49 -1.32
CA THR A 306 -13.85 27.12 -2.25
C THR A 306 -13.26 28.37 -2.88
N ASP A 307 -13.68 28.66 -4.12
CA ASP A 307 -13.43 29.95 -4.79
C ASP A 307 -14.35 31.05 -4.22
N SER A 308 -14.16 32.30 -4.66
CA SER A 308 -14.93 33.46 -4.20
C SER A 308 -16.40 33.45 -4.64
N SER A 309 -16.79 32.50 -5.50
CA SER A 309 -18.16 32.24 -5.94
C SER A 309 -18.81 31.07 -5.18
N GLY A 310 -18.07 30.42 -4.27
CA GLY A 310 -18.53 29.27 -3.49
C GLY A 310 -18.41 27.92 -4.18
N ASN A 311 -17.73 27.82 -5.33
CA ASN A 311 -17.49 26.53 -5.99
C ASN A 311 -16.34 25.80 -5.32
N SER A 312 -16.47 24.48 -5.15
CA SER A 312 -15.37 23.64 -4.63
C SER A 312 -14.18 23.66 -5.59
N VAL A 313 -12.98 23.84 -5.05
CA VAL A 313 -11.72 23.78 -5.81
C VAL A 313 -10.89 22.60 -5.30
N THR A 314 -10.35 21.80 -6.21
CA THR A 314 -9.55 20.60 -5.90
C THR A 314 -8.11 20.74 -6.41
N PRO A 315 -7.14 20.07 -5.77
CA PRO A 315 -5.79 19.93 -6.34
C PRO A 315 -5.86 19.19 -7.69
N ASP A 316 -4.86 19.40 -8.54
CA ASP A 316 -4.72 18.71 -9.83
C ASP A 316 -4.40 17.23 -9.63
N TYR A 317 -3.57 16.92 -8.62
CA TYR A 317 -3.23 15.57 -8.22
C TYR A 317 -3.29 15.38 -6.71
N ILE A 318 -3.75 14.20 -6.30
CA ILE A 318 -3.62 13.68 -4.94
C ILE A 318 -2.78 12.41 -5.02
N THR A 319 -1.72 12.33 -4.22
CA THR A 319 -0.90 11.12 -4.12
C THR A 319 -1.12 10.43 -2.78
N CYS A 320 -1.20 9.11 -2.78
CA CYS A 320 -1.38 8.31 -1.57
C CYS A 320 -0.46 7.10 -1.56
N ALA A 321 -0.13 6.59 -0.38
CA ALA A 321 0.45 5.26 -0.18
C ALA A 321 0.11 4.85 1.27
N LYS A 322 1.02 4.15 1.96
CA LYS A 322 0.87 3.82 3.39
C LYS A 322 -0.49 3.16 3.68
N LYS A 323 -1.44 3.89 4.28
CA LYS A 323 -2.80 3.43 4.60
C LYS A 323 -3.62 3.05 3.36
N SER A 324 -3.35 3.60 2.20
CA SER A 324 -3.96 3.11 0.94
C SER A 324 -3.46 1.74 0.52
N GLN A 325 -2.50 1.16 1.24
CA GLN A 325 -1.90 -0.17 1.06
C GLN A 325 -1.07 -0.35 -0.23
N THR A 326 -1.38 0.38 -1.29
CA THR A 326 -0.66 0.53 -2.56
C THR A 326 -0.44 2.03 -2.84
N GLY A 327 0.57 2.40 -3.63
CA GLY A 327 0.72 3.77 -4.09
C GLY A 327 -0.40 4.15 -5.07
N LEU A 328 -0.92 5.36 -4.96
CA LEU A 328 -2.01 5.87 -5.81
C LEU A 328 -1.69 7.28 -6.29
N VAL A 329 -1.98 7.54 -7.55
CA VAL A 329 -2.11 8.90 -8.11
C VAL A 329 -3.55 9.06 -8.53
N ILE A 330 -4.22 10.07 -7.96
CA ILE A 330 -5.58 10.47 -8.34
C ILE A 330 -5.45 11.82 -9.06
N GLY A 331 -5.85 11.87 -10.33
CA GLY A 331 -5.91 13.10 -11.10
C GLY A 331 -7.34 13.65 -11.16
N ASP A 332 -7.47 14.97 -11.27
CA ASP A 332 -8.75 15.64 -11.53
C ASP A 332 -9.27 15.46 -12.97
N LYS A 333 -8.44 14.89 -13.85
CA LYS A 333 -8.69 14.56 -15.26
C LYS A 333 -8.16 13.16 -15.59
N GLN A 334 -8.45 12.69 -16.81
CA GLN A 334 -7.91 11.43 -17.33
C GLN A 334 -6.37 11.43 -17.25
N LEU A 335 -5.81 10.34 -16.71
CA LEU A 335 -4.37 10.18 -16.58
C LEU A 335 -3.81 9.55 -17.86
N PRO A 336 -2.72 10.08 -18.43
CA PRO A 336 -2.12 9.53 -19.65
C PRO A 336 -1.32 8.24 -19.39
N TRP A 337 -1.00 7.96 -18.12
CA TRP A 337 -0.16 6.83 -17.72
C TRP A 337 -0.82 5.94 -16.68
N HIS A 338 -0.63 4.64 -16.88
CA HIS A 338 -0.98 3.60 -15.94
C HIS A 338 0.23 2.67 -15.77
N ASN A 339 0.58 2.36 -14.53
CA ASN A 339 1.64 1.40 -14.20
C ASN A 339 1.03 0.01 -13.95
N GLN A 340 1.72 -1.04 -14.43
CA GLN A 340 1.34 -2.44 -14.26
C GLN A 340 2.27 -3.21 -13.29
N GLU A 341 3.37 -2.61 -12.85
CA GLU A 341 4.24 -3.13 -11.80
C GLU A 341 3.60 -2.84 -10.45
N ASN A 342 2.62 -3.66 -10.05
CA ASN A 342 1.92 -3.56 -8.77
C ASN A 342 1.52 -4.96 -8.30
N GLN A 343 1.39 -5.14 -6.99
CA GLN A 343 0.81 -6.36 -6.40
C GLN A 343 -0.70 -6.21 -6.19
N PHE A 344 -1.49 -7.11 -6.78
CA PHE A 344 -2.95 -7.07 -6.71
C PHE A 344 -3.48 -7.22 -5.28
N ALA A 345 -2.82 -8.04 -4.46
CA ALA A 345 -3.13 -8.16 -3.04
C ALA A 345 -3.05 -6.79 -2.31
N SER A 346 -2.08 -5.93 -2.67
CA SER A 346 -1.96 -4.58 -2.13
C SER A 346 -3.11 -3.67 -2.57
N ILE A 347 -3.55 -3.78 -3.82
CA ILE A 347 -4.71 -3.03 -4.35
C ILE A 347 -5.97 -3.42 -3.57
N LEU A 348 -6.23 -4.72 -3.42
CA LEU A 348 -7.41 -5.23 -2.75
C LEU A 348 -7.44 -4.90 -1.26
N ARG A 349 -6.28 -5.03 -0.57
CA ARG A 349 -6.13 -4.50 0.80
C ARG A 349 -6.46 -3.02 0.87
N GLY A 350 -5.99 -2.23 -0.09
CA GLY A 350 -6.26 -0.79 -0.16
C GLY A 350 -7.75 -0.48 -0.27
N PHE A 351 -8.45 -1.23 -1.11
CA PHE A 351 -9.90 -1.13 -1.25
C PHE A 351 -10.63 -1.48 0.04
N TYR A 352 -10.32 -2.63 0.65
CA TYR A 352 -10.94 -3.06 1.90
C TYR A 352 -10.60 -2.14 3.06
N HIS A 353 -9.39 -1.60 3.11
CA HIS A 353 -9.00 -0.61 4.09
C HIS A 353 -9.87 0.63 3.95
N GLY A 354 -10.02 1.14 2.72
CA GLY A 354 -10.83 2.31 2.41
C GLY A 354 -12.30 2.11 2.82
N LEU A 355 -12.89 0.97 2.45
CA LEU A 355 -14.28 0.64 2.81
C LEU A 355 -14.51 0.60 4.32
N ILE A 356 -13.58 0.02 5.07
CA ILE A 356 -13.76 -0.16 6.51
C ILE A 356 -13.44 1.13 7.27
N ILE A 357 -12.40 1.88 6.89
CA ILE A 357 -12.06 3.12 7.59
C ILE A 357 -13.16 4.18 7.45
N ASP A 358 -13.86 4.17 6.31
CA ASP A 358 -15.02 5.04 6.07
C ASP A 358 -16.18 4.81 7.06
N GLN A 359 -16.24 3.61 7.67
CA GLN A 359 -17.22 3.26 8.70
C GLN A 359 -16.74 3.59 10.12
N LYS A 360 -15.54 4.15 10.29
CA LYS A 360 -14.89 4.33 11.61
C LYS A 360 -14.76 5.77 12.04
N ASN A 361 -15.42 6.73 11.37
CA ASN A 361 -15.31 8.15 11.74
C ASN A 361 -15.70 8.41 13.21
N SER A 362 -16.78 7.81 13.71
CA SER A 362 -17.17 7.95 15.12
C SER A 362 -16.08 7.45 16.08
N VAL A 363 -15.43 6.33 15.75
CA VAL A 363 -14.31 5.79 16.54
C VAL A 363 -13.10 6.73 16.49
N ILE A 364 -12.81 7.33 15.33
CA ILE A 364 -11.71 8.30 15.19
C ILE A 364 -11.96 9.51 16.10
N LEU A 365 -13.18 10.07 16.07
CA LEU A 365 -13.54 11.24 16.87
C LEU A 365 -13.50 10.93 18.38
N GLU A 366 -14.04 9.78 18.81
CA GLU A 366 -14.01 9.35 20.21
C GLU A 366 -12.56 9.20 20.73
N LEU A 367 -11.69 8.55 19.95
CA LEU A 367 -10.29 8.37 20.34
C LEU A 367 -9.51 9.69 20.30
N GLU A 368 -9.79 10.57 19.34
CA GLU A 368 -9.19 11.92 19.27
C GLU A 368 -9.48 12.71 20.55
N GLU A 369 -10.75 12.77 20.96
CA GLU A 369 -11.18 13.49 22.17
C GLU A 369 -10.48 12.93 23.42
N TYR A 370 -10.42 11.60 23.53
CA TYR A 370 -9.74 10.94 24.65
C TYR A 370 -8.24 11.25 24.68
N VAL A 371 -7.57 11.23 23.52
CA VAL A 371 -6.15 11.58 23.39
C VAL A 371 -5.91 13.06 23.71
N GLN A 372 -6.77 13.98 23.27
CA GLN A 372 -6.64 15.40 23.57
C GLN A 372 -6.67 15.66 25.08
N ALA A 373 -7.58 15.02 25.81
CA ALA A 373 -7.66 15.13 27.26
C ALA A 373 -6.38 14.61 27.95
N LYS A 374 -5.87 13.45 27.53
CA LYS A 374 -4.64 12.85 28.09
C LYS A 374 -3.39 13.66 27.75
N LEU A 375 -3.28 14.15 26.51
CA LEU A 375 -2.15 14.94 26.03
C LEU A 375 -2.04 16.28 26.75
N SER A 376 -3.18 16.95 26.98
CA SER A 376 -3.21 18.21 27.73
C SER A 376 -2.65 18.01 29.13
N LYS A 377 -3.12 16.98 29.84
CA LYS A 377 -2.62 16.64 31.18
C LYS A 377 -1.14 16.27 31.19
N LEU A 378 -0.66 15.52 30.20
CA LEU A 378 0.75 15.16 30.10
C LEU A 378 1.64 16.40 29.99
N VAL A 379 1.28 17.35 29.12
CA VAL A 379 2.05 18.58 28.94
C VAL A 379 1.97 19.49 30.17
N GLU A 380 0.83 19.51 30.89
CA GLU A 380 0.72 20.23 32.17
C GLU A 380 1.62 19.66 33.28
N ASN A 381 1.86 18.34 33.26
CA ASN A 381 2.65 17.65 34.29
C ASN A 381 4.17 17.84 34.13
N TYR A 382 4.66 18.18 32.95
CA TYR A 382 6.09 18.28 32.65
C TYR A 382 6.40 19.56 31.88
N GLU A 383 7.06 20.52 32.54
CA GLU A 383 7.45 21.82 31.96
C GLU A 383 8.38 21.71 30.74
N GLN A 384 9.05 20.56 30.55
CA GLN A 384 9.95 20.29 29.42
C GLN A 384 9.20 19.92 28.12
N LEU A 385 7.87 19.75 28.21
CA LEU A 385 7.01 19.40 27.09
C LEU A 385 6.20 20.62 26.67
N SER A 386 6.02 20.81 25.36
CA SER A 386 5.26 21.96 24.85
C SER A 386 4.50 21.64 23.56
N LYS A 387 3.62 22.58 23.17
CA LYS A 387 2.88 22.61 21.89
C LYS A 387 2.16 21.29 21.56
N PRO A 388 1.22 20.84 22.39
CA PRO A 388 0.44 19.63 22.11
C PRO A 388 -0.38 19.79 20.83
N ARG A 389 -0.37 18.77 19.98
CA ARG A 389 -1.13 18.71 18.72
C ARG A 389 -1.82 17.36 18.63
N ALA A 390 -3.12 17.35 18.40
CA ALA A 390 -3.89 16.14 18.17
C ALA A 390 -5.05 16.43 17.21
N PHE A 391 -5.15 15.62 16.15
CA PHE A 391 -6.23 15.69 15.16
C PHE A 391 -6.39 14.33 14.49
N GLY A 392 -7.60 13.77 14.55
CA GLY A 392 -7.88 12.39 14.16
C GLY A 392 -7.02 11.39 14.93
N MET A 393 -6.36 10.51 14.18
CA MET A 393 -5.50 9.45 14.71
C MET A 393 -4.01 9.86 14.82
N ALA A 394 -3.69 11.14 14.62
CA ALA A 394 -2.35 11.68 14.79
C ALA A 394 -2.28 12.58 16.03
N PHE A 395 -1.22 12.40 16.83
CA PHE A 395 -0.87 13.38 17.85
C PHE A 395 0.65 13.50 18.03
N ALA A 396 1.08 14.63 18.58
CA ALA A 396 2.47 14.97 18.81
C ALA A 396 2.61 16.03 19.91
N PHE A 397 3.82 16.14 20.44
CA PHE A 397 4.26 17.23 21.31
C PHE A 397 5.76 17.47 21.11
N GLU A 398 6.22 18.65 21.50
CA GLU A 398 7.64 19.03 21.44
C GLU A 398 8.33 18.80 22.78
N ILE A 399 9.60 18.43 22.69
CA ILE A 399 10.56 18.42 23.78
C ILE A 399 11.39 19.69 23.66
N ASP A 400 11.35 20.55 24.67
CA ASP A 400 11.99 21.87 24.61
C ASP A 400 13.51 21.79 24.41
N ASN A 401 14.15 20.75 24.96
CA ASN A 401 15.55 20.43 24.70
C ASN A 401 15.70 19.25 23.72
N ALA A 402 16.19 19.53 22.50
CA ALA A 402 16.40 18.51 21.48
C ALA A 402 17.38 17.38 21.90
N GLU A 403 18.29 17.65 22.84
CA GLU A 403 19.23 16.64 23.36
C GLU A 403 18.55 15.52 24.16
N ASP A 404 17.31 15.71 24.58
CA ASP A 404 16.54 14.70 25.31
C ASP A 404 15.85 13.71 24.37
N ILE A 405 15.62 14.05 23.09
CA ILE A 405 14.97 13.15 22.13
C ILE A 405 15.67 11.78 22.03
N PRO A 406 17.01 11.69 21.90
CA PRO A 406 17.70 10.41 21.89
C PRO A 406 17.43 9.55 23.14
N LYS A 407 17.17 10.15 24.31
CA LYS A 407 16.87 9.43 25.56
C LYS A 407 15.50 8.77 25.51
N PHE A 408 14.48 9.46 24.99
CA PHE A 408 13.15 8.87 24.74
C PHE A 408 13.24 7.73 23.73
N ILE A 409 13.93 7.99 22.60
CA ILE A 409 14.11 7.00 21.56
C ILE A 409 14.84 5.77 22.12
N ALA A 410 15.93 5.91 22.87
CA ALA A 410 16.68 4.78 23.42
C ALA A 410 15.85 3.91 24.39
N ASN A 411 14.94 4.51 25.17
CA ASN A 411 14.21 3.80 26.23
C ASN A 411 12.80 3.31 25.83
N ARG A 412 12.24 3.75 24.70
CA ARG A 412 10.85 3.42 24.29
C ARG A 412 10.53 1.92 24.31
N PHE A 413 11.45 1.07 23.86
CA PHE A 413 11.21 -0.38 23.80
C PHE A 413 11.20 -1.03 25.18
N LYS A 414 12.01 -0.54 26.13
CA LYS A 414 11.93 -0.98 27.53
C LYS A 414 10.60 -0.60 28.18
N ALA A 415 10.02 0.51 27.75
CA ALA A 415 8.66 0.92 28.11
C ALA A 415 7.56 0.18 27.31
N GLY A 416 7.92 -0.77 26.43
CA GLY A 416 6.97 -1.52 25.61
C GLY A 416 6.36 -0.74 24.44
N LEU A 417 6.93 0.41 24.06
CA LEU A 417 6.37 1.33 23.07
C LEU A 417 7.18 1.40 21.77
N LEU A 418 6.48 1.67 20.67
CA LEU A 418 7.05 2.12 19.40
C LEU A 418 6.42 3.44 18.98
N PHE A 419 7.24 4.49 18.95
CA PHE A 419 6.93 5.81 18.39
C PHE A 419 8.19 6.37 17.72
N TYR A 420 8.06 7.48 16.99
CA TYR A 420 9.15 8.09 16.24
C TYR A 420 9.33 9.56 16.57
N GLN A 421 10.56 10.03 16.38
CA GLN A 421 10.86 11.46 16.25
C GLN A 421 10.34 11.98 14.91
N ALA A 422 9.92 13.24 14.88
CA ALA A 422 9.76 14.07 13.70
C ALA A 422 10.44 15.43 13.93
N GLY A 423 10.96 16.03 12.86
CA GLY A 423 11.79 17.24 13.00
C GLY A 423 12.93 17.07 14.00
N ALA A 424 13.36 18.17 14.62
CA ALA A 424 14.43 18.16 15.61
C ALA A 424 13.92 17.86 17.04
N GLN A 425 12.72 18.33 17.39
CA GLN A 425 12.23 18.38 18.78
C GLN A 425 10.88 17.66 18.99
N THR A 426 10.30 17.03 17.98
CA THR A 426 8.94 16.47 18.10
C THR A 426 8.96 14.97 18.32
N LEU A 427 8.21 14.49 19.31
CA LEU A 427 7.78 13.11 19.39
C LEU A 427 6.39 12.99 18.77
N ARG A 428 6.23 12.04 17.85
CA ARG A 428 4.97 11.88 17.11
C ARG A 428 4.42 10.46 17.20
N PHE A 429 3.11 10.40 17.14
CA PHE A 429 2.31 9.21 17.32
C PHE A 429 1.26 9.13 16.21
N ARG A 430 1.01 7.91 15.75
CA ARG A 430 0.11 7.56 14.65
C ARG A 430 -0.67 6.34 15.10
N LEU A 431 -1.86 6.57 15.62
CA LEU A 431 -2.75 5.53 16.11
C LEU A 431 -3.51 4.87 14.94
N ASN A 432 -4.25 3.82 15.26
CA ASN A 432 -5.14 3.10 14.36
C ASN A 432 -6.45 2.77 15.08
N THR A 433 -7.50 2.42 14.35
CA THR A 433 -8.85 2.25 14.93
C THR A 433 -9.02 0.97 15.76
N ALA A 434 -7.97 0.16 15.91
CA ALA A 434 -7.99 -0.98 16.84
C ALA A 434 -7.68 -0.57 18.29
N TYR A 435 -7.10 0.62 18.50
CA TYR A 435 -6.89 1.16 19.86
C TYR A 435 -8.23 1.25 20.62
N LYS A 436 -8.17 0.90 21.90
CA LYS A 436 -9.22 1.17 22.89
C LYS A 436 -8.72 2.18 23.91
N THR A 437 -9.62 2.76 24.68
CA THR A 437 -9.28 3.69 25.78
C THR A 437 -8.24 3.10 26.74
N GLN A 438 -8.37 1.80 27.07
CA GLN A 438 -7.39 1.06 27.88
C GLN A 438 -5.99 1.00 27.26
N ASP A 439 -5.90 0.89 25.93
CA ASP A 439 -4.63 0.88 25.22
C ASP A 439 -4.00 2.28 25.24
N ILE A 440 -4.82 3.32 25.15
CA ILE A 440 -4.39 4.72 25.28
C ILE A 440 -3.95 5.03 26.72
N ASP A 441 -4.65 4.52 27.72
CA ASP A 441 -4.25 4.65 29.12
C ASP A 441 -2.86 4.06 29.36
N PHE A 442 -2.62 2.84 28.86
CA PHE A 442 -1.30 2.23 28.91
C PHE A 442 -0.24 3.05 28.16
N LEU A 443 -0.55 3.55 26.96
CA LEU A 443 0.36 4.38 26.18
C LEU A 443 0.81 5.61 26.97
N PHE A 444 -0.13 6.34 27.56
CA PHE A 444 0.18 7.54 28.34
C PHE A 444 0.88 7.23 29.67
N ASP A 445 0.52 6.16 30.40
CA ASP A 445 1.26 5.73 31.60
C ASP A 445 2.73 5.43 31.27
N MET A 446 3.00 4.80 30.12
CA MET A 446 4.37 4.49 29.68
C MET A 446 5.12 5.72 29.14
N ILE A 447 4.43 6.71 28.57
CA ILE A 447 5.05 8.01 28.25
C ILE A 447 5.40 8.78 29.53
N GLU A 448 4.51 8.82 30.53
CA GLU A 448 4.78 9.41 31.85
C GLU A 448 5.95 8.69 32.53
N ASN A 449 6.01 7.36 32.47
CA ASN A 449 7.15 6.56 32.96
C ASN A 449 8.49 6.97 32.32
N LEU A 450 8.49 7.25 30.99
CA LEU A 450 9.68 7.75 30.31
C LEU A 450 10.06 9.16 30.78
N CYS A 451 9.08 10.05 30.96
CA CYS A 451 9.31 11.40 31.46
C CYS A 451 9.85 11.38 32.89
N ASP A 452 9.27 10.56 33.77
CA ASP A 452 9.74 10.32 35.14
C ASP A 452 11.19 9.81 35.19
N HIS A 453 11.54 8.89 34.30
CA HIS A 453 12.89 8.37 34.19
C HIS A 453 13.89 9.46 33.75
N ILE A 454 13.54 10.22 32.72
CA ILE A 454 14.44 11.19 32.08
C ILE A 454 14.59 12.47 32.92
N TYR A 455 13.49 12.99 33.46
CA TYR A 455 13.45 14.30 34.13
C TYR A 455 13.49 14.20 35.65
N LEU A 456 12.84 13.19 36.23
CA LEU A 456 12.77 13.00 37.69
C LEU A 456 13.77 11.95 38.22
N LYS A 457 14.56 11.34 37.32
CA LYS A 457 15.56 10.32 37.64
C LYS A 457 15.00 9.11 38.40
N LYS A 458 13.74 8.76 38.17
CA LYS A 458 13.15 7.52 38.70
C LYS A 458 13.65 6.31 37.89
N ASP A 459 13.58 5.13 38.47
CA ASP A 459 13.84 3.90 37.73
C ASP A 459 12.78 3.69 36.65
N LEU A 460 13.21 3.33 35.44
CA LEU A 460 12.30 3.03 34.34
C LEU A 460 11.56 1.72 34.65
N ARG A 461 10.24 1.80 34.83
CA ARG A 461 9.42 0.62 35.09
C ARG A 461 9.27 -0.23 33.83
N SER A 462 9.37 -1.55 33.97
CA SER A 462 8.92 -2.48 32.94
C SER A 462 7.38 -2.53 32.92
N PRO A 463 6.76 -2.58 31.73
CA PRO A 463 5.31 -2.67 31.61
C PRO A 463 4.79 -4.02 32.14
N ALA A 464 3.69 -4.00 32.90
CA ALA A 464 3.03 -5.21 33.37
C ALA A 464 2.28 -5.91 32.22
N PRO A 465 2.14 -7.25 32.25
CA PRO A 465 1.36 -7.97 31.25
C PRO A 465 -0.10 -7.52 31.21
N ILE A 466 -0.69 -7.48 30.00
CA ILE A 466 -2.11 -7.12 29.80
C ILE A 466 -2.90 -8.37 29.39
N GLU A 467 -4.07 -8.58 29.99
CA GLU A 467 -5.02 -9.61 29.54
C GLU A 467 -6.06 -9.01 28.58
N LYS A 468 -6.16 -9.59 27.39
CA LYS A 468 -7.18 -9.26 26.39
C LYS A 468 -8.16 -10.43 26.24
N LYS A 469 -9.47 -10.14 26.27
CA LYS A 469 -10.55 -11.13 26.08
C LYS A 469 -10.70 -11.49 24.60
N ASP A 470 -10.98 -12.76 24.30
CA ASP A 470 -11.46 -13.28 23.01
C ASP A 470 -10.66 -12.84 21.76
N THR A 471 -9.37 -13.21 21.71
CA THR A 471 -8.48 -12.90 20.57
C THR A 471 -7.65 -14.11 20.18
N GLU A 472 -8.28 -15.26 19.94
CA GLU A 472 -7.60 -16.40 19.30
C GLU A 472 -7.49 -16.15 17.80
N ILE A 473 -6.48 -15.34 17.43
CA ILE A 473 -6.19 -15.02 16.04
C ILE A 473 -5.90 -16.26 15.20
N ASP A 474 -5.36 -17.31 15.82
CA ASP A 474 -5.08 -18.58 15.16
C ASP A 474 -6.36 -19.19 14.56
N TRP A 475 -7.53 -19.03 15.21
CA TRP A 475 -8.80 -19.50 14.64
C TRP A 475 -9.13 -18.80 13.31
N GLU A 476 -8.86 -17.50 13.17
CA GLU A 476 -9.11 -16.80 11.90
C GLU A 476 -8.21 -17.38 10.80
N TYR A 477 -6.91 -17.54 11.08
CA TYR A 477 -6.00 -18.15 10.13
C TYR A 477 -6.44 -19.56 9.74
N ASP A 478 -6.78 -20.41 10.70
CA ASP A 478 -7.18 -21.79 10.44
C ASP A 478 -8.46 -21.86 9.60
N TRP A 479 -9.46 -21.04 9.90
CA TRP A 479 -10.70 -20.96 9.12
C TRP A 479 -10.46 -20.45 7.71
N HIS A 480 -9.72 -19.36 7.54
CA HIS A 480 -9.48 -18.77 6.23
C HIS A 480 -8.58 -19.67 5.37
N SER A 481 -7.53 -20.27 5.95
CA SER A 481 -6.72 -21.29 5.27
C SER A 481 -7.59 -22.47 4.82
N LYS A 482 -8.47 -22.98 5.69
CA LYS A 482 -9.37 -24.07 5.34
C LYS A 482 -10.33 -23.71 4.20
N ILE A 483 -10.91 -22.50 4.21
CA ILE A 483 -11.77 -22.00 3.13
C ILE A 483 -11.01 -21.95 1.80
N ILE A 484 -9.81 -21.37 1.78
CA ILE A 484 -8.98 -21.22 0.57
C ILE A 484 -8.55 -22.60 0.03
N GLN A 485 -8.17 -23.52 0.93
CA GLN A 485 -7.84 -24.90 0.55
C GLN A 485 -9.04 -25.63 -0.08
N THR A 486 -10.25 -25.43 0.45
CA THR A 486 -11.48 -25.98 -0.14
C THR A 486 -11.83 -25.36 -1.49
N ARG A 487 -11.40 -24.11 -1.78
CA ARG A 487 -11.53 -23.51 -3.13
C ARG A 487 -10.53 -24.10 -4.13
N SER A 488 -9.31 -24.40 -3.68
CA SER A 488 -8.24 -24.92 -4.55
C SER A 488 -8.30 -26.45 -4.77
N LYS A 489 -8.94 -27.19 -3.86
CA LYS A 489 -9.09 -28.65 -3.93
C LYS A 489 -10.53 -29.07 -3.72
N LYS A 490 -10.98 -30.05 -4.52
CA LYS A 490 -12.32 -30.64 -4.36
C LYS A 490 -12.42 -31.33 -2.99
N THR A 491 -13.26 -30.79 -2.12
CA THR A 491 -13.58 -31.28 -0.77
C THR A 491 -15.08 -31.59 -0.71
N THR A 492 -15.50 -32.62 0.02
CA THR A 492 -16.93 -32.96 0.12
C THR A 492 -17.66 -32.11 1.17
N LYS A 493 -19.00 -32.11 1.10
CA LYS A 493 -19.84 -31.40 2.08
C LYS A 493 -19.67 -31.97 3.49
N GLU A 494 -19.55 -33.29 3.61
CA GLU A 494 -19.39 -33.99 4.88
C GLU A 494 -18.08 -33.58 5.57
N GLU A 495 -16.96 -33.55 4.81
CA GLU A 495 -15.66 -33.16 5.34
C GLU A 495 -15.63 -31.72 5.89
N VAL A 496 -16.32 -30.78 5.23
CA VAL A 496 -16.36 -29.39 5.70
C VAL A 496 -17.33 -29.19 6.87
N VAL A 497 -18.43 -29.95 6.90
CA VAL A 497 -19.36 -29.95 8.05
C VAL A 497 -18.69 -30.56 9.29
N ASP A 498 -17.94 -31.65 9.14
CA ASP A 498 -17.21 -32.28 10.23
C ASP A 498 -16.15 -31.33 10.83
N TYR A 499 -15.44 -30.60 9.97
CA TYR A 499 -14.50 -29.56 10.41
C TYR A 499 -15.20 -28.49 11.25
N ALA A 500 -16.30 -27.93 10.74
CA ALA A 500 -17.05 -26.89 11.42
C ALA A 500 -17.66 -27.39 12.74
N GLN A 501 -18.25 -28.58 12.74
CA GLN A 501 -18.84 -29.20 13.92
C GLN A 501 -17.76 -29.47 14.98
N ASN A 502 -16.58 -29.94 14.58
CA ASN A 502 -15.47 -30.13 15.51
C ASN A 502 -14.99 -28.80 16.11
N PHE A 503 -14.94 -27.72 15.33
CA PHE A 503 -14.60 -26.38 15.81
C PHE A 503 -15.59 -25.89 16.88
N PHE A 504 -16.90 -25.93 16.60
CA PHE A 504 -17.92 -25.49 17.54
C PHE A 504 -17.96 -26.34 18.82
N ARG A 505 -17.82 -27.66 18.69
CA ARG A 505 -17.79 -28.57 19.83
C ARG A 505 -16.58 -28.31 20.73
N THR A 506 -15.40 -28.18 20.14
CA THR A 506 -14.14 -28.10 20.90
C THR A 506 -13.96 -26.74 21.56
N ASN A 507 -14.34 -25.65 20.88
CA ASN A 507 -14.05 -24.30 21.34
C ASN A 507 -15.22 -23.63 22.07
N PHE A 508 -16.46 -24.11 21.88
CA PHE A 508 -17.66 -23.48 22.45
C PHE A 508 -18.59 -24.46 23.18
N ASP A 509 -18.32 -25.77 23.15
CA ASP A 509 -19.25 -26.82 23.65
C ASP A 509 -20.64 -26.75 22.99
N LEU A 510 -20.64 -26.45 21.68
CA LEU A 510 -21.86 -26.30 20.87
C LEU A 510 -21.96 -27.38 19.80
N SER A 511 -23.19 -27.75 19.46
CA SER A 511 -23.49 -28.68 18.36
C SER A 511 -23.94 -27.91 17.12
N LEU A 512 -23.27 -28.13 15.99
CA LEU A 512 -23.69 -27.65 14.68
C LEU A 512 -24.67 -28.64 14.05
N VAL A 513 -25.79 -28.14 13.53
CA VAL A 513 -26.79 -28.92 12.81
C VAL A 513 -27.02 -28.34 11.43
N VAL A 514 -26.96 -29.19 10.40
CA VAL A 514 -27.42 -28.84 9.04
C VAL A 514 -28.92 -29.09 8.98
N ILE A 515 -29.69 -28.03 8.79
CA ILE A 515 -31.14 -28.10 8.64
C ILE A 515 -31.47 -28.48 7.20
N ASN A 516 -32.41 -29.43 7.06
CA ASN A 516 -32.91 -29.91 5.79
C ASN A 516 -34.42 -30.18 5.90
N LYS A 517 -35.05 -30.61 4.80
CA LYS A 517 -36.50 -30.86 4.76
C LYS A 517 -36.98 -31.91 5.78
N GLU A 518 -36.14 -32.85 6.17
CA GLU A 518 -36.49 -33.94 7.09
C GLU A 518 -36.52 -33.48 8.55
N ASN A 519 -35.58 -32.62 8.96
CA ASN A 519 -35.45 -32.16 10.35
C ASN A 519 -36.01 -30.74 10.61
N TYR A 520 -36.28 -29.94 9.58
CA TYR A 520 -36.72 -28.54 9.73
C TYR A 520 -37.99 -28.38 10.56
N LYS A 521 -38.94 -29.32 10.46
CA LYS A 521 -40.18 -29.29 11.25
C LYS A 521 -39.92 -29.25 12.75
N THR A 522 -38.83 -29.87 13.21
CA THR A 522 -38.44 -29.90 14.63
C THR A 522 -37.91 -28.54 15.10
N PHE A 523 -37.25 -27.79 14.21
CA PHE A 523 -36.59 -26.52 14.54
C PHE A 523 -37.42 -25.28 14.21
N ARG A 524 -38.53 -25.44 13.48
CA ARG A 524 -39.33 -24.32 12.98
C ARG A 524 -39.85 -23.39 14.08
N SER A 525 -40.26 -23.94 15.22
CA SER A 525 -40.72 -23.13 16.37
C SER A 525 -39.58 -22.34 17.00
N ASP A 526 -38.42 -22.98 17.16
CA ASP A 526 -37.22 -22.36 17.76
C ASP A 526 -36.73 -21.17 16.92
N ILE A 527 -36.79 -21.27 15.59
CA ILE A 527 -36.46 -20.16 14.68
C ILE A 527 -37.36 -18.95 14.92
N ILE A 528 -38.67 -19.16 15.07
CA ILE A 528 -39.63 -18.08 15.34
C ILE A 528 -39.33 -17.42 16.70
N GLU A 529 -38.99 -18.22 17.71
CA GLU A 529 -38.64 -17.71 19.04
C GLU A 529 -37.34 -16.89 19.00
N LEU A 530 -36.31 -17.37 18.30
CA LEU A 530 -35.05 -16.67 18.14
C LEU A 530 -35.22 -15.33 17.41
N GLU A 531 -35.98 -15.29 16.31
CA GLU A 531 -36.27 -14.04 15.58
C GLU A 531 -36.98 -13.00 16.46
N LYS A 532 -37.95 -13.43 17.27
CA LYS A 532 -38.68 -12.57 18.20
C LYS A 532 -37.83 -12.07 19.36
N GLU A 533 -36.83 -12.85 19.78
CA GLU A 533 -35.90 -12.45 20.82
C GLU A 533 -35.02 -11.29 20.36
N ILE A 534 -34.59 -11.31 19.09
CA ILE A 534 -33.51 -10.44 18.59
C ILE A 534 -34.01 -9.21 17.84
N TYR A 535 -35.07 -9.36 17.03
CA TYR A 535 -35.53 -8.30 16.15
C TYR A 535 -36.91 -7.78 16.54
N GLU A 536 -37.10 -6.49 16.38
CA GLU A 536 -38.44 -5.89 16.36
C GLU A 536 -39.27 -6.43 15.18
N PRO A 537 -40.62 -6.41 15.26
CA PRO A 537 -41.48 -7.05 14.26
C PRO A 537 -41.23 -6.63 12.80
N THR A 538 -40.75 -5.42 12.56
CA THR A 538 -40.45 -4.89 11.21
C THR A 538 -39.14 -5.39 10.61
N ARG A 539 -38.25 -5.99 11.42
CA ARG A 539 -36.96 -6.56 11.00
C ARG A 539 -36.91 -8.07 11.05
N GLN A 540 -37.91 -8.73 11.63
CA GLN A 540 -38.03 -10.18 11.65
C GLN A 540 -38.19 -10.73 10.23
N THR A 541 -37.46 -11.78 9.91
CA THR A 541 -37.66 -12.52 8.67
C THR A 541 -38.94 -13.36 8.81
N ASP A 542 -39.91 -13.19 7.88
CA ASP A 542 -41.15 -14.00 7.89
C ASP A 542 -40.79 -15.49 7.77
N ILE A 543 -41.35 -16.32 8.65
CA ILE A 543 -41.13 -17.77 8.66
C ILE A 543 -41.38 -18.43 7.29
N LYS A 544 -42.26 -17.85 6.46
CA LYS A 544 -42.53 -18.32 5.09
C LYS A 544 -41.30 -18.25 4.19
N GLU A 545 -40.39 -17.30 4.42
CA GLU A 545 -39.15 -17.21 3.63
C GLU A 545 -38.19 -18.36 4.00
N PHE A 546 -38.13 -18.76 5.28
CA PHE A 546 -37.41 -19.97 5.70
C PHE A 546 -38.06 -21.24 5.13
N ASP A 547 -39.40 -21.36 5.20
CA ASP A 547 -40.15 -22.49 4.63
C ASP A 547 -39.83 -22.66 3.13
N LYS A 548 -39.91 -21.54 2.40
CA LYS A 548 -39.60 -21.47 0.96
C LYS A 548 -38.17 -21.87 0.66
N LEU A 549 -37.20 -21.42 1.46
CA LEU A 549 -35.80 -21.78 1.29
C LEU A 549 -35.60 -23.29 1.47
N ILE A 550 -36.13 -23.88 2.55
CA ILE A 550 -35.96 -25.32 2.84
C ILE A 550 -36.56 -26.21 1.74
N ASP A 551 -37.69 -25.79 1.15
CA ASP A 551 -38.36 -26.53 0.08
C ASP A 551 -37.66 -26.46 -1.28
N ASN A 552 -36.67 -25.57 -1.46
CA ASN A 552 -36.03 -25.33 -2.75
C ASN A 552 -34.50 -25.44 -2.65
N GLN A 553 -33.91 -26.28 -3.50
CA GLN A 553 -32.45 -26.42 -3.63
C GLN A 553 -31.92 -25.59 -4.83
N PRO A 554 -30.66 -25.15 -4.81
CA PRO A 554 -29.69 -25.29 -3.71
C PRO A 554 -30.01 -24.35 -2.54
N ASN A 555 -29.76 -24.84 -1.32
CA ASN A 555 -29.82 -24.05 -0.09
C ASN A 555 -28.78 -24.50 0.95
N ILE A 556 -28.54 -23.63 1.93
CA ILE A 556 -27.72 -23.90 3.10
C ILE A 556 -28.46 -23.34 4.31
N ALA A 557 -28.78 -24.21 5.26
CA ALA A 557 -29.47 -23.85 6.49
C ALA A 557 -28.74 -24.49 7.67
N LEU A 558 -28.32 -23.67 8.63
CA LEU A 558 -27.50 -24.09 9.76
C LEU A 558 -28.15 -23.64 11.06
N ALA A 559 -28.01 -24.45 12.11
CA ALA A 559 -28.32 -24.08 13.48
C ALA A 559 -27.18 -24.46 14.44
N LEU A 560 -27.00 -23.65 15.48
CA LEU A 560 -26.18 -23.95 16.64
C LEU A 560 -27.07 -24.28 17.82
N LEU A 561 -26.78 -25.41 18.46
CA LEU A 561 -27.47 -25.88 19.65
C LEU A 561 -26.52 -25.87 20.85
N ASP A 562 -27.04 -25.47 22.02
CA ASP A 562 -26.34 -25.64 23.29
C ASP A 562 -26.36 -27.11 23.75
N LYS A 563 -25.70 -27.40 24.88
CA LYS A 563 -25.68 -28.74 25.51
C LYS A 563 -27.07 -29.30 25.88
N ASN A 564 -28.09 -28.46 25.98
CA ASN A 564 -29.47 -28.85 26.26
C ASN A 564 -30.31 -29.00 24.98
N SER A 565 -29.66 -28.96 23.81
CA SER A 565 -30.32 -28.94 22.49
C SER A 565 -31.19 -27.71 22.24
N LYS A 566 -31.00 -26.61 22.98
CA LYS A 566 -31.68 -25.34 22.70
C LYS A 566 -30.98 -24.62 21.55
N MET A 567 -31.75 -24.11 20.59
CA MET A 567 -31.23 -23.27 19.51
C MET A 567 -30.73 -21.93 20.04
N ILE A 568 -29.50 -21.59 19.68
CA ILE A 568 -28.85 -20.32 20.07
C ILE A 568 -28.39 -19.49 18.87
N GLY A 569 -28.43 -20.06 17.67
CA GLY A 569 -28.04 -19.34 16.47
C GLY A 569 -28.43 -20.04 15.18
N ILE A 570 -28.61 -19.26 14.12
CA ILE A 570 -28.99 -19.72 12.78
C ILE A 570 -28.23 -18.98 11.68
N SER A 571 -28.06 -19.63 10.53
CA SER A 571 -27.61 -18.97 9.30
C SER A 571 -28.23 -19.65 8.08
N PHE A 572 -28.88 -18.87 7.21
CA PHE A 572 -29.71 -19.35 6.12
C PHE A 572 -29.38 -18.63 4.80
N ALA A 573 -29.11 -19.40 3.75
CA ALA A 573 -28.97 -18.91 2.39
C ALA A 573 -29.74 -19.81 1.41
N GLY A 574 -30.46 -19.20 0.48
CA GLY A 574 -31.29 -19.90 -0.51
C GLY A 574 -31.12 -19.31 -1.90
N ARG A 575 -31.53 -20.03 -2.94
CA ARG A 575 -31.39 -19.56 -4.34
C ARG A 575 -31.93 -18.14 -4.50
N MET A 576 -31.10 -17.23 -5.03
CA MET A 576 -31.38 -15.79 -5.04
C MET A 576 -32.67 -15.42 -5.78
N SER A 577 -33.01 -16.14 -6.86
CA SER A 577 -34.23 -15.94 -7.63
C SER A 577 -35.54 -16.18 -6.84
N LEU A 578 -35.46 -16.82 -5.66
CA LEU A 578 -36.59 -16.97 -4.76
C LEU A 578 -36.95 -15.68 -4.04
N PHE A 579 -36.10 -14.65 -4.04
CA PHE A 579 -36.33 -13.40 -3.31
C PHE A 579 -36.49 -12.19 -4.26
N PRO A 580 -37.41 -12.23 -5.25
CA PRO A 580 -37.53 -11.18 -6.28
C PRO A 580 -38.05 -9.84 -5.74
N ASN A 581 -38.67 -9.87 -4.56
CA ASN A 581 -39.25 -8.69 -3.92
C ASN A 581 -38.26 -8.01 -2.97
N GLU A 582 -37.13 -8.64 -2.66
CA GLU A 582 -36.08 -7.99 -1.89
C GLU A 582 -35.47 -6.87 -2.73
N ARG A 583 -35.46 -5.66 -2.17
CA ARG A 583 -35.15 -4.45 -2.92
C ARG A 583 -33.71 -4.51 -3.43
N GLY A 584 -33.54 -4.26 -4.72
CA GLY A 584 -32.25 -4.27 -5.41
C GLY A 584 -31.77 -5.62 -5.93
N LEU A 585 -32.22 -6.76 -5.41
CA LEU A 585 -31.70 -8.08 -5.83
C LEU A 585 -31.91 -8.38 -7.33
N ARG A 586 -33.05 -7.97 -7.89
CA ARG A 586 -33.33 -8.12 -9.34
C ARG A 586 -32.36 -7.35 -10.24
N ARG A 587 -31.61 -6.39 -9.70
CA ARG A 587 -30.62 -5.60 -10.43
C ARG A 587 -29.23 -6.24 -10.41
N CYS A 588 -28.99 -7.23 -9.55
CA CYS A 588 -27.71 -7.92 -9.44
C CYS A 588 -27.42 -8.72 -10.71
N ARG A 589 -26.15 -8.72 -11.16
CA ARG A 589 -25.73 -9.39 -12.41
C ARG A 589 -26.08 -10.88 -12.43
N HIS A 590 -26.11 -11.53 -11.28
CA HIS A 590 -26.28 -12.98 -11.13
C HIS A 590 -27.65 -13.40 -10.55
N PHE A 591 -28.68 -12.55 -10.63
CA PHE A 591 -30.02 -12.84 -10.09
C PHE A 591 -30.65 -14.15 -10.60
N ASN A 592 -30.47 -14.46 -11.87
CA ASN A 592 -31.04 -15.65 -12.50
C ASN A 592 -30.09 -16.88 -12.52
N ASP A 593 -28.94 -16.81 -11.84
CA ASP A 593 -28.03 -17.97 -11.74
C ASP A 593 -28.53 -18.95 -10.68
N ASP A 594 -28.87 -20.18 -11.10
CA ASP A 594 -29.35 -21.25 -10.20
C ASP A 594 -28.30 -21.69 -9.16
N LYS A 595 -27.02 -21.37 -9.37
CA LYS A 595 -25.93 -21.61 -8.42
C LYS A 595 -25.56 -20.39 -7.57
N THR A 596 -26.42 -19.38 -7.54
CA THR A 596 -26.24 -18.18 -6.73
C THR A 596 -27.26 -18.14 -5.60
N LEU A 597 -26.78 -18.00 -4.35
CA LEU A 597 -27.64 -17.86 -3.18
C LEU A 597 -27.73 -16.41 -2.73
N TYR A 598 -28.82 -16.08 -2.06
CA TYR A 598 -28.97 -14.90 -1.22
C TYR A 598 -28.97 -15.33 0.25
N MET A 599 -28.12 -14.69 1.05
CA MET A 599 -28.10 -14.82 2.50
C MET A 599 -29.34 -14.13 3.07
N VAL A 600 -30.27 -14.94 3.57
CA VAL A 600 -31.54 -14.47 4.13
C VAL A 600 -31.33 -13.94 5.53
N ASP A 601 -30.71 -14.75 6.40
CA ASP A 601 -30.59 -14.42 7.82
C ASP A 601 -29.32 -15.03 8.44
N THR A 602 -28.75 -14.34 9.42
CA THR A 602 -27.75 -14.89 10.33
C THR A 602 -27.93 -14.24 11.70
N THR A 603 -28.40 -15.02 12.66
CA THR A 603 -28.85 -14.50 13.96
C THR A 603 -28.32 -15.36 15.10
N ILE A 604 -27.91 -14.70 16.18
CA ILE A 604 -27.38 -15.31 17.41
C ILE A 604 -28.17 -14.74 18.58
N CYS A 605 -28.56 -15.61 19.52
CA CYS A 605 -29.31 -15.21 20.70
C CYS A 605 -28.52 -14.20 21.56
N SER A 606 -29.23 -13.35 22.31
CA SER A 606 -28.63 -12.16 22.94
C SER A 606 -27.53 -12.52 23.93
N SER A 607 -27.70 -13.64 24.66
CA SER A 607 -26.73 -14.11 25.67
C SER A 607 -25.41 -14.59 25.07
N GLU A 608 -25.38 -14.88 23.78
CA GLU A 608 -24.23 -15.46 23.07
C GLU A 608 -23.56 -14.46 22.10
N GLN A 609 -24.13 -13.27 21.94
CA GLN A 609 -23.54 -12.21 21.12
C GLN A 609 -22.20 -11.73 21.69
N GLY A 610 -21.32 -11.25 20.80
CA GLY A 610 -19.96 -10.82 21.16
C GLY A 610 -18.91 -11.94 21.18
N LYS A 611 -19.31 -13.22 21.21
CA LYS A 611 -18.40 -14.38 21.21
C LYS A 611 -17.89 -14.79 19.82
N GLY A 612 -18.29 -14.08 18.77
CA GLY A 612 -17.89 -14.40 17.39
C GLY A 612 -18.65 -15.56 16.72
N LEU A 613 -19.66 -16.15 17.37
CA LEU A 613 -20.40 -17.30 16.81
C LEU A 613 -21.02 -17.03 15.44
N GLY A 614 -21.65 -15.88 15.23
CA GLY A 614 -22.27 -15.52 13.94
C GLY A 614 -21.25 -15.43 12.80
N LYS A 615 -20.02 -15.01 13.09
CA LYS A 615 -18.91 -14.98 12.14
C LYS A 615 -18.53 -16.39 11.69
N TYR A 616 -18.25 -17.30 12.64
CA TYR A 616 -17.88 -18.68 12.31
C TYR A 616 -19.03 -19.48 11.69
N LEU A 617 -20.29 -19.16 12.02
CA LEU A 617 -21.46 -19.76 11.40
C LEU A 617 -21.57 -19.33 9.92
N LYS A 618 -21.25 -18.07 9.63
CA LYS A 618 -21.17 -17.56 8.26
C LYS A 618 -20.01 -18.18 7.48
N TYR A 619 -18.85 -18.36 8.12
CA TYR A 619 -17.70 -19.07 7.53
C TYR A 619 -18.06 -20.54 7.20
N THR A 620 -18.83 -21.18 8.08
CA THR A 620 -19.37 -22.53 7.85
C THR A 620 -20.31 -22.56 6.64
N LEU A 621 -21.21 -21.57 6.52
CA LEU A 621 -22.10 -21.46 5.38
C LEU A 621 -21.32 -21.28 4.07
N GLU A 622 -20.32 -20.40 4.08
CA GLU A 622 -19.44 -20.14 2.93
C GLU A 622 -18.72 -21.43 2.47
N ILE A 623 -18.06 -22.15 3.39
CA ILE A 623 -17.29 -23.34 3.04
C ILE A 623 -18.18 -24.50 2.54
N ILE A 624 -19.39 -24.63 3.08
CA ILE A 624 -20.41 -25.55 2.54
C ILE A 624 -20.81 -25.14 1.13
N GLY A 625 -20.98 -23.85 0.86
CA GLY A 625 -21.30 -23.36 -0.47
C GLY A 625 -20.22 -23.67 -1.51
N ILE A 626 -18.95 -23.56 -1.12
CA ILE A 626 -17.80 -23.95 -1.95
C ILE A 626 -17.84 -25.46 -2.23
N ALA A 627 -18.04 -26.29 -1.20
CA ALA A 627 -18.11 -27.75 -1.34
C ALA A 627 -19.32 -28.22 -2.19
N GLN A 628 -20.40 -27.44 -2.23
CA GLN A 628 -21.55 -27.68 -3.11
C GLN A 628 -21.36 -27.18 -4.56
N GLU A 629 -20.16 -26.68 -4.90
CA GLU A 629 -19.85 -26.10 -6.20
C GLU A 629 -20.83 -24.98 -6.61
N LEU A 630 -21.23 -24.14 -5.66
CA LEU A 630 -21.97 -22.90 -5.91
C LEU A 630 -21.06 -21.81 -6.48
N ASN A 631 -21.63 -20.79 -7.10
CA ASN A 631 -20.86 -19.72 -7.74
C ASN A 631 -20.70 -18.51 -6.82
N TYR A 632 -21.80 -18.04 -6.24
CA TYR A 632 -21.85 -16.81 -5.46
C TYR A 632 -22.80 -16.90 -4.28
N ILE A 633 -22.49 -16.17 -3.22
CA ILE A 633 -23.44 -15.82 -2.16
C ILE A 633 -23.56 -14.30 -2.11
N TYR A 634 -24.78 -13.81 -2.29
CA TYR A 634 -25.11 -12.40 -2.12
C TYR A 634 -25.61 -12.12 -0.72
N GLY A 635 -25.45 -10.90 -0.26
CA GLY A 635 -26.16 -10.39 0.89
C GLY A 635 -26.32 -8.88 0.85
N ARG A 636 -27.01 -8.37 1.85
CA ARG A 636 -27.43 -6.98 1.94
C ARG A 636 -27.06 -6.43 3.32
N ASN A 637 -26.38 -5.29 3.38
CA ASN A 637 -25.97 -4.65 4.63
C ASN A 637 -26.32 -3.16 4.62
N ARG A 638 -26.82 -2.64 5.74
CA ARG A 638 -26.93 -1.19 5.96
C ARG A 638 -25.55 -0.55 6.02
N ASP A 639 -25.41 0.59 5.36
CA ASP A 639 -24.22 1.43 5.45
C ASP A 639 -24.09 2.01 6.86
N LYS A 640 -22.85 2.04 7.37
CA LYS A 640 -22.44 2.50 8.72
C LYS A 640 -23.07 1.78 9.92
N LEU A 641 -24.36 1.46 9.94
CA LEU A 641 -25.05 0.80 11.06
C LEU A 641 -24.70 -0.69 11.19
N ALA A 642 -24.34 -1.36 10.09
CA ALA A 642 -23.99 -2.79 10.10
C ALA A 642 -22.48 -3.05 9.95
N GLY A 643 -21.62 -2.12 10.41
CA GLY A 643 -20.18 -2.16 10.13
C GLY A 643 -19.45 -3.41 10.63
N ALA A 644 -19.89 -4.01 11.74
CA ALA A 644 -19.33 -5.26 12.24
C ALA A 644 -19.62 -6.44 11.29
N MET A 645 -20.87 -6.58 10.83
CA MET A 645 -21.25 -7.60 9.86
C MET A 645 -20.60 -7.36 8.50
N PHE A 646 -20.46 -6.09 8.10
CA PHE A 646 -19.75 -5.73 6.88
C PHE A 646 -18.28 -6.15 6.94
N GLY A 647 -17.59 -5.96 8.07
CA GLY A 647 -16.23 -6.46 8.27
C GLY A 647 -16.11 -7.99 8.13
N VAL A 648 -17.09 -8.74 8.65
CA VAL A 648 -17.17 -10.21 8.48
C VAL A 648 -17.45 -10.61 7.03
N ASN A 649 -18.26 -9.85 6.29
CA ASN A 649 -18.50 -10.13 4.88
C ASN A 649 -17.23 -9.89 4.06
N VAL A 650 -16.58 -8.76 4.29
CA VAL A 650 -15.33 -8.41 3.61
C VAL A 650 -14.25 -9.45 3.91
N SER A 651 -14.19 -10.04 5.12
CA SER A 651 -13.24 -11.13 5.43
C SER A 651 -13.47 -12.41 4.60
N LEU A 652 -14.68 -12.64 4.09
CA LEU A 652 -14.97 -13.76 3.17
C LEU A 652 -14.65 -13.43 1.70
N GLY A 653 -14.09 -12.25 1.42
CA GLY A 653 -13.82 -11.78 0.08
C GLY A 653 -15.05 -11.16 -0.60
N CYS A 654 -15.98 -10.60 0.17
CA CYS A 654 -17.16 -9.95 -0.41
C CYS A 654 -16.83 -8.61 -1.08
N VAL A 655 -17.43 -8.38 -2.25
CA VAL A 655 -17.30 -7.14 -3.03
C VAL A 655 -18.63 -6.39 -3.06
N PRO A 656 -18.69 -5.09 -2.69
CA PRO A 656 -19.88 -4.27 -2.89
C PRO A 656 -20.18 -4.09 -4.38
N GLU A 657 -21.38 -4.44 -4.83
CA GLU A 657 -21.80 -4.37 -6.23
C GLU A 657 -22.79 -3.23 -6.48
N ILE A 658 -23.78 -3.08 -5.59
CA ILE A 658 -24.82 -2.05 -5.71
C ILE A 658 -24.87 -1.24 -4.42
N TYR A 659 -24.95 0.09 -4.55
CA TYR A 659 -25.31 1.00 -3.46
C TYR A 659 -26.71 1.57 -3.72
N LEU A 660 -27.56 1.53 -2.72
CA LEU A 660 -28.92 2.05 -2.74
C LEU A 660 -29.04 3.13 -1.67
N GLU A 661 -29.37 4.35 -2.09
CA GLU A 661 -29.59 5.48 -1.20
C GLU A 661 -31.02 5.44 -0.64
N GLU A 662 -31.17 5.77 0.65
CA GLU A 662 -32.46 5.86 1.37
C GLU A 662 -33.35 4.62 1.20
N ASP A 663 -32.76 3.44 1.32
CA ASP A 663 -33.41 2.20 0.93
C ASP A 663 -34.21 1.54 2.06
N TYR A 664 -33.81 1.78 3.32
CA TYR A 664 -34.49 1.22 4.48
C TYR A 664 -35.73 2.05 4.88
N PRO A 665 -36.90 1.42 5.13
CA PRO A 665 -38.17 2.11 5.39
C PRO A 665 -38.33 2.60 6.85
N ASP A 666 -37.23 2.92 7.53
CA ASP A 666 -37.24 3.46 8.90
C ASP A 666 -36.74 4.91 8.97
N ASP A 667 -36.77 5.48 10.17
CA ASP A 667 -36.39 6.87 10.47
C ASP A 667 -34.93 6.98 10.97
N GLU A 668 -34.11 5.96 10.73
CA GLU A 668 -32.69 5.96 11.11
C GLU A 668 -31.87 6.93 10.24
N GLU A 669 -30.75 7.44 10.76
CA GLU A 669 -29.90 8.43 10.06
C GLU A 669 -29.22 7.84 8.81
N TYR A 670 -28.82 6.56 8.86
CA TYR A 670 -28.11 5.87 7.78
C TYR A 670 -28.98 4.77 7.16
N ARG A 671 -29.76 5.16 6.16
CA ARG A 671 -30.72 4.28 5.46
C ARG A 671 -30.16 3.67 4.18
N ASP A 672 -28.94 4.03 3.83
CA ASP A 672 -28.27 3.52 2.64
C ASP A 672 -27.86 2.06 2.82
N VAL A 673 -27.83 1.33 1.71
CA VAL A 673 -27.60 -0.11 1.72
C VAL A 673 -26.65 -0.50 0.60
N PHE A 674 -25.71 -1.38 0.91
CA PHE A 674 -24.93 -2.08 -0.10
C PHE A 674 -25.40 -3.52 -0.26
N ILE A 675 -25.54 -3.93 -1.52
CA ILE A 675 -25.60 -5.34 -1.88
C ILE A 675 -24.19 -5.78 -2.25
N TYR A 676 -23.74 -6.85 -1.61
CA TYR A 676 -22.41 -7.40 -1.81
C TYR A 676 -22.49 -8.83 -2.35
N ARG A 677 -21.41 -9.26 -3.00
CA ARG A 677 -21.24 -10.59 -3.58
C ARG A 677 -19.98 -11.25 -3.05
N SER A 678 -20.10 -12.47 -2.53
CA SER A 678 -18.96 -13.36 -2.25
C SER A 678 -18.74 -14.34 -3.39
N PRO A 679 -17.55 -14.38 -4.03
CA PRO A 679 -17.18 -15.42 -4.97
C PRO A 679 -16.77 -16.72 -4.25
N LEU A 680 -17.37 -17.84 -4.64
CA LEU A 680 -17.11 -19.16 -4.03
C LEU A 680 -16.12 -20.02 -4.84
N LYS A 681 -15.79 -19.63 -6.07
CA LYS A 681 -14.91 -20.40 -6.94
C LYS A 681 -13.76 -19.58 -7.46
N TRP A 682 -12.63 -20.24 -7.55
CA TRP A 682 -11.48 -19.80 -8.31
C TRP A 682 -11.69 -20.22 -9.78
N LYS A 683 -11.65 -19.24 -10.68
CA LYS A 683 -11.82 -19.47 -12.12
C LYS A 683 -10.45 -19.79 -12.71
N SER A 684 -10.38 -20.74 -13.63
CA SER A 684 -9.13 -20.98 -14.37
C SER A 684 -8.70 -19.69 -15.06
N ILE A 685 -7.47 -19.25 -14.80
CA ILE A 685 -6.92 -18.02 -15.36
C ILE A 685 -6.17 -18.38 -16.64
N GLU A 686 -6.65 -17.90 -17.79
CA GLU A 686 -5.86 -17.95 -19.01
C GLU A 686 -4.68 -16.98 -18.89
N SER A 687 -3.47 -17.52 -18.71
CA SER A 687 -2.26 -16.70 -18.68
C SER A 687 -2.03 -16.06 -20.04
N LYS A 688 -2.13 -14.73 -20.13
CA LYS A 688 -1.63 -13.99 -21.29
C LYS A 688 -0.11 -13.91 -21.22
N ILE A 689 0.56 -14.10 -22.35
CA ILE A 689 2.03 -13.96 -22.48
C ILE A 689 2.49 -12.56 -22.03
N SER A 690 1.66 -11.53 -22.19
CA SER A 690 1.94 -10.15 -21.78
C SER A 690 2.04 -9.94 -20.27
N GLY A 691 1.52 -10.85 -19.44
CA GLY A 691 1.53 -10.75 -17.97
C GLY A 691 2.58 -11.64 -17.28
N VAL A 692 3.44 -12.32 -18.03
CA VAL A 692 4.39 -13.29 -17.46
C VAL A 692 5.41 -12.64 -16.51
N LEU A 693 5.85 -11.41 -16.83
CA LEU A 693 6.81 -10.70 -15.97
C LEU A 693 6.19 -10.26 -14.64
N SER A 694 4.89 -9.91 -14.64
CA SER A 694 4.20 -9.45 -13.43
C SER A 694 3.58 -10.58 -12.61
N SER A 695 3.36 -11.76 -13.20
CA SER A 695 2.71 -12.91 -12.57
C SER A 695 3.66 -14.11 -12.47
N PRO A 696 4.55 -14.16 -11.46
CA PRO A 696 5.60 -15.18 -11.37
C PRO A 696 5.06 -16.60 -11.10
N LEU A 697 3.90 -16.72 -10.44
CA LEU A 697 3.24 -18.01 -10.16
C LEU A 697 2.02 -18.24 -11.04
N LYS A 698 1.86 -19.48 -11.51
CA LYS A 698 0.65 -19.94 -12.21
C LYS A 698 -0.35 -20.56 -11.24
N ASP A 699 -1.60 -20.65 -11.65
CA ASP A 699 -2.70 -21.28 -10.90
C ASP A 699 -2.34 -22.65 -10.31
N SER A 700 -1.73 -23.51 -11.14
CA SER A 700 -1.35 -24.87 -10.75
C SER A 700 -0.18 -24.94 -9.76
N GLU A 701 0.46 -23.81 -9.48
CA GLU A 701 1.67 -23.70 -8.66
C GLU A 701 1.35 -23.17 -7.25
N ILE A 702 0.09 -22.79 -6.97
CA ILE A 702 -0.36 -22.41 -5.64
C ILE A 702 -0.66 -23.68 -4.83
N THR A 703 0.21 -24.00 -3.87
CA THR A 703 0.07 -25.17 -2.99
C THR A 703 -0.52 -24.78 -1.62
N PRO A 704 -1.14 -25.72 -0.87
CA PRO A 704 -1.58 -25.46 0.50
C PRO A 704 -0.45 -25.00 1.42
N ASP A 705 0.74 -25.58 1.29
CA ASP A 705 1.91 -25.22 2.12
C ASP A 705 2.32 -23.77 1.84
N PHE A 706 2.38 -23.38 0.55
CA PHE A 706 2.66 -21.99 0.17
C PHE A 706 1.60 -21.02 0.72
N ILE A 707 0.32 -21.42 0.75
CA ILE A 707 -0.76 -20.61 1.34
C ILE A 707 -0.52 -20.42 2.84
N GLU A 708 -0.31 -21.51 3.59
CA GLU A 708 -0.11 -21.45 5.04
C GLU A 708 1.11 -20.62 5.44
N GLU A 709 2.18 -20.68 4.66
CA GLU A 709 3.42 -19.94 4.91
C GLU A 709 3.34 -18.44 4.59
N ASN A 710 2.36 -18.00 3.78
CA ASN A 710 2.34 -16.64 3.22
C ASN A 710 1.04 -15.86 3.39
N ILE A 711 -0.03 -16.50 3.89
CA ILE A 711 -1.32 -15.83 4.14
C ILE A 711 -1.17 -14.62 5.08
N ASP A 712 -0.27 -14.68 6.05
CA ASP A 712 0.02 -13.59 6.99
C ASP A 712 0.58 -12.33 6.31
N LYS A 713 1.35 -12.49 5.22
CA LYS A 713 1.91 -11.41 4.40
C LYS A 713 0.85 -10.72 3.55
N MET A 714 -0.28 -11.38 3.28
CA MET A 714 -1.44 -10.74 2.63
C MET A 714 -2.28 -9.94 3.62
N ILE A 715 -2.28 -10.30 4.90
CA ILE A 715 -3.11 -9.69 5.93
C ILE A 715 -2.41 -8.53 6.63
N ASN A 716 -1.12 -8.64 6.90
CA ASN A 716 -0.38 -7.64 7.68
C ASN A 716 0.53 -6.80 6.81
N LYS A 717 0.68 -5.53 7.19
CA LYS A 717 1.63 -4.58 6.59
C LYS A 717 2.67 -4.16 7.61
N ILE A 718 3.94 -4.42 7.31
CA ILE A 718 5.09 -4.03 8.14
C ILE A 718 6.03 -3.16 7.34
N CYS A 719 6.64 -2.18 8.01
CA CYS A 719 7.71 -1.40 7.42
C CYS A 719 9.00 -2.21 7.45
N LEU A 720 9.31 -2.89 6.35
CA LEU A 720 10.42 -3.83 6.28
C LEU A 720 11.79 -3.15 6.58
N SER A 721 11.93 -1.84 6.30
CA SER A 721 13.13 -1.07 6.68
C SER A 721 13.39 -0.94 8.19
N ASN A 722 12.40 -1.28 9.03
CA ASN A 722 12.51 -1.27 10.48
C ASN A 722 12.48 -2.68 11.07
N PHE A 723 11.53 -3.52 10.64
CA PHE A 723 11.31 -4.87 11.16
C PHE A 723 11.26 -5.87 10.01
N VAL A 724 11.94 -6.99 10.14
CA VAL A 724 11.95 -8.05 9.13
C VAL A 724 11.52 -9.38 9.75
N SER A 725 11.04 -10.28 8.91
CA SER A 725 10.80 -11.67 9.29
C SER A 725 11.95 -12.56 8.77
N GLU A 726 12.17 -13.68 9.45
CA GLU A 726 13.19 -14.65 9.03
C GLU A 726 12.93 -15.17 7.60
N SER A 727 11.67 -15.41 7.25
CA SER A 727 11.28 -15.86 5.90
C SER A 727 11.69 -14.86 4.80
N PHE A 728 11.57 -13.56 5.07
CA PHE A 728 11.95 -12.52 4.12
C PHE A 728 13.47 -12.51 3.89
N LEU A 729 14.26 -12.59 4.97
CA LEU A 729 15.73 -12.63 4.89
C LEU A 729 16.23 -13.87 4.16
N LYS A 730 15.63 -15.04 4.42
CA LYS A 730 15.94 -16.29 3.68
C LYS A 730 15.70 -16.12 2.18
N ASN A 731 14.56 -15.57 1.79
CA ASN A 731 14.25 -15.34 0.38
C ASN A 731 15.22 -14.36 -0.28
N ILE A 732 15.62 -13.28 0.41
CA ILE A 732 16.65 -12.36 -0.09
C ILE A 732 17.97 -13.10 -0.32
N GLN A 733 18.43 -13.87 0.66
CA GLN A 733 19.67 -14.63 0.53
C GLN A 733 19.60 -15.62 -0.65
N THR A 734 18.50 -16.36 -0.79
CA THR A 734 18.31 -17.28 -1.93
C THR A 734 18.51 -16.57 -3.26
N VAL A 735 17.90 -15.40 -3.44
CA VAL A 735 18.04 -14.63 -4.69
C VAL A 735 19.44 -14.01 -4.81
N ALA A 736 20.00 -13.44 -3.74
CA ALA A 736 21.34 -12.84 -3.74
C ALA A 736 22.43 -13.87 -4.09
N HIS A 737 22.37 -15.07 -3.52
CA HIS A 737 23.35 -16.13 -3.76
C HIS A 737 23.26 -16.73 -5.17
N SER A 738 22.15 -16.51 -5.88
CA SER A 738 22.04 -16.87 -7.30
C SER A 738 22.91 -16.00 -8.21
N ALA A 739 23.26 -14.77 -7.78
CA ALA A 739 24.13 -13.87 -8.52
C ALA A 739 25.62 -14.24 -8.37
N PRO A 740 26.48 -13.87 -9.34
CA PRO A 740 27.92 -14.10 -9.25
C PRO A 740 28.52 -13.33 -8.07
N LYS A 741 29.52 -13.93 -7.41
CA LYS A 741 30.11 -13.41 -6.14
C LYS A 741 30.43 -11.90 -6.16
N PRO A 742 31.01 -11.32 -7.24
CA PRO A 742 31.32 -9.89 -7.27
C PRO A 742 30.10 -8.96 -7.28
N LEU A 743 28.89 -9.45 -7.54
CA LEU A 743 27.66 -8.65 -7.68
C LEU A 743 26.64 -8.92 -6.56
N ARG A 744 27.06 -9.51 -5.45
CA ARG A 744 26.13 -9.93 -4.38
C ARG A 744 25.79 -8.85 -3.36
N HIS A 745 26.28 -7.63 -3.52
CA HIS A 745 25.76 -6.51 -2.74
C HIS A 745 24.44 -6.06 -3.37
N VAL A 746 23.38 -6.09 -2.59
CA VAL A 746 22.02 -6.04 -3.12
C VAL A 746 21.13 -5.06 -2.35
N TYR A 747 20.18 -4.49 -3.08
CA TYR A 747 19.02 -3.80 -2.50
C TYR A 747 17.75 -4.48 -3.00
N THR A 748 16.75 -4.57 -2.13
CA THR A 748 15.38 -4.87 -2.60
C THR A 748 14.76 -3.59 -3.15
N ALA A 749 13.84 -3.71 -4.09
CA ALA A 749 13.11 -2.62 -4.70
C ALA A 749 11.67 -3.08 -4.97
N SER A 750 10.71 -2.16 -5.06
CA SER A 750 9.33 -2.55 -5.40
C SER A 750 9.08 -2.69 -6.91
N GLY A 751 10.01 -2.25 -7.76
CA GLY A 751 9.87 -2.28 -9.22
C GLY A 751 11.13 -1.81 -9.96
N GLN A 752 11.03 -1.69 -11.29
CA GLN A 752 12.16 -1.27 -12.14
C GLN A 752 12.59 0.17 -11.85
N ALA A 753 11.62 1.07 -11.64
CA ALA A 753 11.89 2.49 -11.38
C ALA A 753 12.72 2.71 -10.10
N GLU A 754 12.38 2.04 -9.00
CA GLU A 754 13.17 2.12 -7.76
C GLU A 754 14.57 1.50 -7.94
N SER A 755 14.68 0.43 -8.73
CA SER A 755 15.96 -0.23 -9.01
C SER A 755 16.93 0.71 -9.73
N VAL A 756 16.45 1.40 -10.78
CA VAL A 756 17.20 2.42 -11.52
C VAL A 756 17.68 3.52 -10.57
N ASP A 757 16.77 4.09 -9.79
CA ASP A 757 17.09 5.17 -8.87
C ASP A 757 18.11 4.76 -7.80
N LYS A 758 17.98 3.55 -7.23
CA LYS A 758 18.94 3.04 -6.24
C LYS A 758 20.34 2.89 -6.84
N ILE A 759 20.45 2.24 -7.99
CA ILE A 759 21.75 2.05 -8.67
C ILE A 759 22.36 3.40 -9.04
N ALA A 760 21.58 4.32 -9.63
CA ALA A 760 22.05 5.64 -10.00
C ALA A 760 22.56 6.45 -8.81
N LYS A 761 21.82 6.45 -7.68
CA LYS A 761 22.27 7.10 -6.44
C LYS A 761 23.53 6.46 -5.88
N SER A 762 23.65 5.13 -5.94
CA SER A 762 24.83 4.40 -5.47
C SER A 762 26.08 4.77 -6.26
N ILE A 763 25.96 4.82 -7.60
CA ILE A 763 27.03 5.26 -8.50
C ILE A 763 27.36 6.73 -8.25
N TYR A 764 26.35 7.62 -8.22
CA TYR A 764 26.56 9.05 -8.02
C TYR A 764 27.23 9.36 -6.69
N PHE A 765 26.82 8.69 -5.60
CA PHE A 765 27.40 8.87 -4.28
C PHE A 765 28.91 8.57 -4.28
N ASN A 766 29.31 7.45 -4.90
CA ASN A 766 30.70 7.01 -5.00
C ASN A 766 31.50 7.68 -6.11
N THR A 767 30.88 8.51 -6.96
CA THR A 767 31.60 9.26 -8.01
C THR A 767 32.24 10.52 -7.40
N GLU A 768 33.56 10.67 -7.49
CA GLU A 768 34.26 11.86 -6.96
C GLU A 768 33.91 13.14 -7.75
N ASP A 769 33.96 13.07 -9.08
CA ASP A 769 33.60 14.20 -9.93
C ASP A 769 32.08 14.33 -10.08
N LYS A 770 31.48 15.19 -9.25
CA LYS A 770 30.04 15.46 -9.27
C LYS A 770 29.55 16.20 -10.52
N ASN A 771 30.44 16.59 -11.44
CA ASN A 771 30.06 17.12 -12.76
C ASN A 771 29.66 16.01 -13.75
N ARG A 772 30.05 14.74 -13.48
CA ARG A 772 29.59 13.57 -14.25
C ARG A 772 28.12 13.30 -13.93
N GLN A 773 27.23 13.72 -14.82
CA GLN A 773 25.78 13.69 -14.59
C GLN A 773 24.97 13.17 -15.78
N ARG A 774 25.62 12.95 -16.94
CA ARG A 774 24.95 12.49 -18.16
C ARG A 774 24.94 10.97 -18.24
N PHE A 775 23.83 10.41 -18.67
CA PHE A 775 23.65 8.96 -18.85
C PHE A 775 23.71 8.59 -20.33
N ILE A 776 24.04 7.33 -20.62
CA ILE A 776 23.85 6.75 -21.96
C ILE A 776 22.79 5.66 -21.88
N SER A 777 21.87 5.66 -22.83
CA SER A 777 20.87 4.61 -23.07
C SER A 777 20.81 4.28 -24.56
N PHE A 778 20.03 3.25 -24.91
CA PHE A 778 19.91 2.75 -26.27
C PHE A 778 18.45 2.73 -26.71
N ARG A 779 18.20 3.07 -27.98
CA ARG A 779 16.84 3.13 -28.56
C ARG A 779 16.13 1.78 -28.41
N GLY A 780 14.91 1.81 -27.88
CA GLY A 780 14.07 0.63 -27.67
C GLY A 780 14.36 -0.17 -26.38
N HIS A 781 15.32 0.25 -25.56
CA HIS A 781 15.60 -0.36 -24.24
C HIS A 781 14.67 0.23 -23.19
N TYR A 782 14.26 -0.58 -22.20
CA TYR A 782 13.30 -0.18 -21.18
C TYR A 782 13.83 -0.34 -19.75
N PHE A 783 13.56 0.66 -18.90
CA PHE A 783 14.04 0.74 -17.52
C PHE A 783 12.94 1.12 -16.52
N GLY A 784 11.66 1.19 -16.95
CA GLY A 784 10.53 1.56 -16.10
C GLY A 784 9.98 2.97 -16.37
N ASP A 785 8.73 3.22 -16.00
CA ASP A 785 8.05 4.52 -16.19
C ASP A 785 7.74 5.27 -14.86
N GLY A 786 8.03 4.65 -13.71
CA GLY A 786 7.63 5.14 -12.39
C GLY A 786 8.48 6.27 -11.79
N SER A 787 9.72 6.49 -12.25
CA SER A 787 10.60 7.57 -11.79
C SER A 787 11.02 8.50 -12.93
N PHE A 788 11.48 9.70 -12.60
CA PHE A 788 12.02 10.62 -13.61
C PHE A 788 13.24 10.06 -14.32
N LEU A 789 14.11 9.34 -13.62
CA LEU A 789 15.31 8.76 -14.22
C LEU A 789 14.97 7.56 -15.09
N SER A 790 14.13 6.64 -14.61
CA SER A 790 13.71 5.47 -15.39
C SER A 790 13.08 5.87 -16.73
N ARG A 791 12.23 6.91 -16.71
CA ARG A 791 11.64 7.49 -17.92
C ARG A 791 12.66 8.17 -18.82
N SER A 792 13.55 8.97 -18.26
CA SER A 792 14.60 9.66 -19.05
C SER A 792 15.50 8.65 -19.76
N LEU A 793 15.70 7.44 -19.20
CA LEU A 793 16.44 6.35 -19.82
C LEU A 793 15.63 5.55 -20.85
N SER A 794 14.30 5.54 -20.72
CA SER A 794 13.39 4.70 -21.54
C SER A 794 12.69 5.44 -22.68
N GLN A 795 12.67 6.78 -22.65
CA GLN A 795 11.93 7.62 -23.58
C GLN A 795 12.86 8.68 -24.18
N GLU A 796 12.89 8.79 -25.52
CA GLU A 796 13.84 9.67 -26.24
C GLU A 796 13.41 11.15 -26.21
N GLU A 797 12.11 11.40 -26.05
CA GLU A 797 11.54 12.75 -26.10
C GLU A 797 11.28 13.32 -24.71
N ASN A 798 11.44 14.64 -24.57
CA ASN A 798 11.09 15.39 -23.36
C ASN A 798 11.74 14.82 -22.08
N THR A 799 12.99 14.39 -22.16
CA THR A 799 13.73 13.87 -21.00
C THR A 799 13.91 14.93 -19.93
N TYR A 800 13.88 14.50 -18.66
CA TYR A 800 14.16 15.39 -17.53
C TYR A 800 15.65 15.43 -17.25
N PHE A 801 16.28 14.26 -17.09
CA PHE A 801 17.72 14.12 -16.91
C PHE A 801 18.45 14.06 -18.25
N PRO A 802 19.73 14.48 -18.31
CA PRO A 802 20.51 14.45 -19.54
C PRO A 802 20.85 13.00 -19.91
N VAL A 803 20.31 12.52 -21.02
CA VAL A 803 20.55 11.17 -21.56
C VAL A 803 20.94 11.26 -23.03
N THR A 804 22.04 10.60 -23.39
CA THR A 804 22.44 10.38 -24.79
C THR A 804 21.89 9.04 -25.26
N PHE A 805 21.15 9.03 -26.36
CA PHE A 805 20.60 7.81 -26.95
C PHE A 805 21.41 7.36 -28.17
N LEU A 806 21.86 6.10 -28.14
CA LEU A 806 22.48 5.40 -29.28
C LEU A 806 21.52 4.37 -29.87
N ASP A 807 21.74 3.96 -31.12
CA ASP A 807 20.95 2.89 -31.73
C ASP A 807 21.17 1.56 -31.00
N HIS A 808 20.14 0.71 -31.00
CA HIS A 808 20.26 -0.65 -30.46
C HIS A 808 21.42 -1.40 -31.16
N PRO A 809 22.37 -1.99 -30.41
CA PRO A 809 23.48 -2.74 -31.00
C PRO A 809 23.02 -4.07 -31.60
N THR A 810 23.40 -4.31 -32.84
CA THR A 810 23.16 -5.53 -33.61
C THR A 810 24.47 -5.98 -34.25
N GLU A 811 24.54 -7.24 -34.72
CA GLU A 811 25.69 -7.78 -35.46
C GLU A 811 26.15 -6.92 -36.65
N LYS A 812 25.28 -6.04 -37.18
CA LYS A 812 25.57 -5.20 -38.35
C LYS A 812 26.11 -3.81 -38.02
N ASN A 813 25.84 -3.28 -36.83
CA ASN A 813 26.12 -1.88 -36.49
C ASN A 813 26.89 -1.69 -35.18
N TYR A 814 27.17 -2.76 -34.42
CA TYR A 814 27.78 -2.62 -33.09
C TYR A 814 29.19 -1.99 -33.14
N SER A 815 29.95 -2.19 -34.22
CA SER A 815 31.27 -1.54 -34.39
C SER A 815 31.16 -0.01 -34.48
N ASP A 816 30.17 0.51 -35.21
CA ASP A 816 29.92 1.95 -35.33
C ASP A 816 29.45 2.53 -34.00
N ILE A 817 28.62 1.78 -33.26
CA ILE A 817 28.14 2.18 -31.93
C ILE A 817 29.29 2.25 -30.94
N LEU A 818 30.24 1.30 -30.96
CA LEU A 818 31.44 1.34 -30.11
C LEU A 818 32.32 2.56 -30.41
N GLN A 819 32.43 2.95 -31.69
CA GLN A 819 33.16 4.16 -32.06
C GLN A 819 32.48 5.42 -31.50
N GLN A 820 31.14 5.51 -31.62
CA GLN A 820 30.36 6.60 -31.03
C GLN A 820 30.49 6.64 -29.50
N LEU A 821 30.38 5.49 -28.83
CA LEU A 821 30.58 5.37 -27.39
C LEU A 821 31.96 5.91 -26.99
N ASN A 822 33.02 5.52 -27.70
CA ASN A 822 34.36 5.99 -27.40
C ASN A 822 34.47 7.52 -27.51
N GLN A 823 33.80 8.13 -28.48
CA GLN A 823 33.72 9.59 -28.61
C GLN A 823 32.97 10.23 -27.44
N TYR A 824 31.79 9.71 -27.07
CA TYR A 824 31.00 10.27 -25.97
C TYR A 824 31.69 10.13 -24.62
N LEU A 825 32.29 8.97 -24.35
CA LEU A 825 32.98 8.71 -23.08
C LEU A 825 34.28 9.52 -22.93
N SER A 826 34.84 10.04 -24.03
CA SER A 826 35.96 10.98 -24.00
C SER A 826 35.58 12.39 -23.52
N ALA A 827 34.28 12.72 -23.43
CA ALA A 827 33.81 14.01 -22.92
C ALA A 827 33.83 14.11 -21.38
N GLU A 828 34.13 12.99 -20.70
CA GLU A 828 34.28 12.88 -19.23
C GLU A 828 33.09 13.39 -18.39
N ASP A 829 31.90 13.57 -18.97
CA ASP A 829 30.67 13.99 -18.27
C ASP A 829 29.65 12.83 -18.11
N ILE A 830 29.93 11.67 -18.69
CA ILE A 830 29.08 10.47 -18.62
C ILE A 830 29.31 9.75 -17.29
N ILE A 831 28.24 9.48 -16.54
CA ILE A 831 28.33 8.78 -15.27
C ILE A 831 28.14 7.25 -15.41
N ALA A 832 27.16 6.85 -16.21
CA ALA A 832 26.79 5.45 -16.36
C ALA A 832 26.15 5.16 -17.72
N ILE A 833 26.34 3.93 -18.19
CA ILE A 833 25.72 3.36 -19.39
C ILE A 833 24.67 2.35 -18.93
N TYR A 834 23.41 2.61 -19.25
CA TYR A 834 22.30 1.70 -19.00
C TYR A 834 22.00 0.93 -20.28
N ILE A 835 21.92 -0.39 -20.17
CA ILE A 835 21.64 -1.26 -21.30
C ILE A 835 20.76 -2.44 -20.88
N GLU A 836 19.86 -2.84 -21.76
CA GLU A 836 19.02 -4.00 -21.63
C GLU A 836 19.55 -5.09 -22.59
N PRO A 837 20.31 -6.09 -22.11
CA PRO A 837 20.94 -7.08 -22.99
C PRO A 837 19.93 -7.90 -23.81
N THR A 838 18.76 -8.15 -23.24
CA THR A 838 17.60 -8.75 -23.91
C THR A 838 16.44 -7.76 -23.82
N PRO A 839 16.22 -6.91 -24.83
CA PRO A 839 15.22 -5.85 -24.74
C PRO A 839 13.78 -6.31 -24.49
N GLN A 840 13.02 -5.58 -23.66
CA GLN A 840 11.61 -5.83 -23.40
C GLN A 840 10.70 -5.40 -24.56
N LYS A 841 11.05 -4.30 -25.23
CA LYS A 841 10.20 -3.58 -26.20
C LYS A 841 10.56 -3.79 -27.67
N ILE A 842 11.74 -4.36 -27.96
CA ILE A 842 12.20 -4.62 -29.34
C ILE A 842 12.71 -6.06 -29.47
N ASP A 843 12.67 -6.60 -30.70
CA ASP A 843 13.16 -7.94 -30.99
C ASP A 843 14.69 -7.96 -31.15
N GLY A 844 15.32 -9.02 -30.64
CA GLY A 844 16.76 -9.25 -30.75
C GLY A 844 17.46 -9.32 -29.40
N HIS A 845 18.77 -9.51 -29.44
CA HIS A 845 19.65 -9.46 -28.27
C HIS A 845 20.85 -8.60 -28.62
N VAL A 846 21.43 -7.96 -27.61
CA VAL A 846 22.70 -7.27 -27.76
C VAL A 846 23.81 -8.32 -28.02
N PRO A 847 24.64 -8.17 -29.07
CA PRO A 847 25.73 -9.09 -29.35
C PRO A 847 26.69 -9.24 -28.15
N LEU A 848 27.08 -10.47 -27.83
CA LEU A 848 27.99 -10.72 -26.69
C LEU A 848 29.36 -10.07 -26.89
N GLU A 849 29.89 -10.05 -28.12
CA GLU A 849 31.15 -9.37 -28.44
C GLU A 849 31.07 -7.86 -28.20
N PHE A 850 29.92 -7.23 -28.50
CA PHE A 850 29.70 -5.83 -28.15
C PHE A 850 29.78 -5.61 -26.64
N LEU A 851 29.16 -6.47 -25.82
CA LEU A 851 29.21 -6.33 -24.36
C LEU A 851 30.63 -6.48 -23.80
N LYS A 852 31.45 -7.37 -24.39
CA LYS A 852 32.88 -7.53 -24.05
C LYS A 852 33.66 -6.25 -24.33
N GLU A 853 33.52 -5.70 -25.53
CA GLU A 853 34.20 -4.47 -25.93
C GLU A 853 33.72 -3.25 -25.14
N LEU A 854 32.42 -3.17 -24.86
CA LEU A 854 31.80 -2.16 -24.00
C LEU A 854 32.44 -2.15 -22.61
N LYS A 855 32.62 -3.32 -21.99
CA LYS A 855 33.27 -3.46 -20.68
C LYS A 855 34.70 -2.92 -20.70
N VAL A 856 35.47 -3.25 -21.74
CA VAL A 856 36.84 -2.74 -21.90
C VAL A 856 36.86 -1.22 -22.03
N LEU A 857 35.94 -0.66 -22.82
CA LEU A 857 35.84 0.78 -23.05
C LEU A 857 35.40 1.55 -21.79
N ALA A 858 34.38 1.07 -21.09
CA ALA A 858 33.87 1.68 -19.88
C ALA A 858 34.93 1.69 -18.76
N LYS A 859 35.72 0.61 -18.64
CA LYS A 859 36.86 0.53 -17.71
C LYS A 859 37.92 1.59 -17.99
N LYS A 860 38.23 1.89 -19.27
CA LYS A 860 39.22 2.92 -19.64
C LYS A 860 38.82 4.34 -19.22
N THR A 861 37.52 4.61 -19.16
CA THR A 861 36.95 5.95 -18.86
C THR A 861 36.35 6.03 -17.46
N ASN A 862 36.56 4.99 -16.64
CA ASN A 862 35.94 4.84 -15.33
C ASN A 862 34.42 5.12 -15.36
N THR A 863 33.73 4.63 -16.39
CA THR A 863 32.29 4.74 -16.56
C THR A 863 31.64 3.45 -16.12
N LYS A 864 30.54 3.52 -15.34
CA LYS A 864 29.87 2.33 -14.82
C LYS A 864 28.87 1.76 -15.83
N ILE A 865 28.77 0.43 -15.89
CA ILE A 865 27.79 -0.27 -16.73
C ILE A 865 26.67 -0.83 -15.85
N VAL A 866 25.43 -0.60 -16.25
CA VAL A 866 24.22 -1.09 -15.56
C VAL A 866 23.36 -1.90 -16.52
N TYR A 867 23.06 -3.16 -16.16
CA TYR A 867 22.15 -4.01 -16.94
C TYR A 867 20.73 -4.03 -16.37
N ASN A 868 19.72 -3.99 -17.24
CA ASN A 868 18.39 -4.51 -16.94
C ASN A 868 18.32 -5.96 -17.42
N GLU A 869 18.33 -6.92 -16.49
CA GLU A 869 18.25 -8.35 -16.81
C GLU A 869 16.85 -8.94 -16.68
N THR A 870 15.83 -8.12 -16.45
CA THR A 870 14.43 -8.56 -16.26
C THR A 870 14.00 -9.55 -17.33
N SER A 871 14.09 -9.23 -18.62
CA SER A 871 13.69 -10.19 -19.66
C SER A 871 14.64 -11.37 -19.80
N HIS A 872 15.93 -11.18 -19.55
CA HIS A 872 16.91 -12.27 -19.63
C HIS A 872 16.61 -13.35 -18.57
N ALA A 873 16.28 -12.93 -17.35
CA ALA A 873 15.94 -13.78 -16.22
C ALA A 873 14.62 -14.54 -16.34
N TYR A 874 13.86 -14.37 -17.44
CA TYR A 874 12.64 -15.13 -17.72
C TYR A 874 12.72 -15.85 -19.08
N LEU A 875 13.39 -15.25 -20.07
CA LEU A 875 13.39 -15.71 -21.47
C LEU A 875 14.75 -16.18 -21.98
N GLY A 876 15.85 -15.73 -21.36
CA GLY A 876 17.22 -15.93 -21.82
C GLY A 876 17.97 -17.11 -21.18
N HIS A 877 17.29 -17.90 -20.35
CA HIS A 877 17.91 -18.99 -19.58
C HIS A 877 18.61 -20.05 -20.44
N SER A 878 19.85 -20.40 -20.07
CA SER A 878 20.49 -21.67 -20.43
C SER A 878 20.67 -22.56 -19.18
N GLU A 879 21.11 -23.82 -19.35
CA GLU A 879 21.31 -24.76 -18.23
C GLU A 879 22.33 -24.25 -17.20
N ASP A 880 23.28 -23.40 -17.63
CA ASP A 880 24.44 -22.99 -16.82
C ASP A 880 24.40 -21.52 -16.35
N ASN A 881 23.52 -20.67 -16.88
CA ASN A 881 23.51 -19.22 -16.56
C ASN A 881 22.08 -18.67 -16.38
N HIS A 882 21.66 -18.50 -15.11
CA HIS A 882 20.39 -17.81 -14.77
C HIS A 882 20.46 -16.30 -15.04
N TRP A 883 21.61 -15.69 -14.73
CA TRP A 883 21.94 -14.29 -15.03
C TRP A 883 22.96 -14.21 -16.17
N LEU A 884 22.79 -13.27 -17.09
CA LEU A 884 23.79 -12.98 -18.11
C LEU A 884 25.10 -12.51 -17.46
N SER A 885 24.98 -11.71 -16.40
CA SER A 885 26.08 -11.17 -15.61
C SER A 885 27.02 -12.22 -15.01
N SER A 886 26.62 -13.50 -14.97
CA SER A 886 27.45 -14.60 -14.47
C SER A 886 28.72 -14.85 -15.30
N ASN A 887 28.80 -14.36 -16.53
CA ASN A 887 29.99 -14.50 -17.36
C ASN A 887 30.96 -13.32 -17.20
N GLU A 888 32.18 -13.63 -16.74
CA GLU A 888 33.23 -12.65 -16.42
C GLU A 888 33.69 -11.80 -17.62
N ASP A 889 33.51 -12.25 -18.86
CA ASP A 889 33.95 -11.49 -20.04
C ASP A 889 33.16 -10.18 -20.22
N TYR A 890 31.92 -10.13 -19.73
CA TYR A 890 31.00 -9.01 -19.94
C TYR A 890 30.13 -8.68 -18.71
N THR A 891 30.52 -9.12 -17.51
CA THR A 891 29.90 -8.73 -16.24
C THR A 891 29.86 -7.20 -16.08
N PRO A 892 28.69 -6.60 -15.76
CA PRO A 892 28.53 -5.17 -15.53
C PRO A 892 29.06 -4.74 -14.15
N ASP A 893 28.90 -3.47 -13.78
CA ASP A 893 29.15 -2.98 -12.42
C ASP A 893 27.92 -3.15 -11.52
N ALA A 894 26.74 -3.03 -12.11
CA ALA A 894 25.47 -3.35 -11.47
C ALA A 894 24.49 -3.98 -12.47
N PHE A 895 23.51 -4.71 -11.97
CA PHE A 895 22.31 -5.05 -12.73
C PHE A 895 21.09 -5.05 -11.83
N PHE A 896 19.90 -5.08 -12.41
CA PHE A 896 18.68 -5.35 -11.68
C PHE A 896 17.76 -6.28 -12.46
N SER A 897 16.84 -6.89 -11.73
CA SER A 897 15.76 -7.69 -12.31
C SER A 897 14.45 -7.40 -11.57
N TYR A 898 13.40 -7.13 -12.33
CA TYR A 898 12.03 -7.13 -11.81
C TYR A 898 11.54 -8.57 -11.69
N LEU A 899 11.10 -8.93 -10.48
CA LEU A 899 10.77 -10.29 -10.05
C LEU A 899 9.26 -10.59 -10.14
N GLY A 900 8.47 -9.60 -10.55
CA GLY A 900 7.02 -9.67 -10.63
C GLY A 900 6.30 -9.09 -9.40
N GLY A 901 5.04 -8.69 -9.60
CA GLY A 901 4.26 -7.98 -8.59
C GLY A 901 4.91 -6.69 -8.11
N GLN A 902 5.14 -6.60 -6.81
CA GLN A 902 5.77 -5.46 -6.15
C GLN A 902 7.18 -5.85 -5.70
N ALA A 903 7.97 -6.52 -6.55
CA ALA A 903 9.33 -6.93 -6.19
C ALA A 903 10.31 -6.77 -7.36
N ALA A 904 11.45 -6.17 -7.06
CA ALA A 904 12.64 -6.10 -7.88
C ALA A 904 13.87 -6.20 -6.96
N MET A 905 15.01 -6.53 -7.55
CA MET A 905 16.27 -6.62 -6.80
C MET A 905 17.41 -6.06 -7.63
N THR A 906 18.23 -5.22 -7.01
CA THR A 906 19.44 -4.67 -7.60
C THR A 906 20.64 -5.43 -7.07
N PHE A 907 21.64 -5.61 -7.92
CA PHE A 907 22.86 -6.36 -7.66
C PHE A 907 24.04 -5.50 -8.10
N MET A 908 25.07 -5.39 -7.28
CA MET A 908 26.20 -4.52 -7.59
C MET A 908 27.50 -4.96 -6.93
N LYS A 909 28.59 -4.40 -7.44
CA LYS A 909 29.91 -4.52 -6.85
C LYS A 909 30.04 -3.72 -5.57
N GLU A 910 30.93 -4.20 -4.70
CA GLU A 910 31.25 -3.58 -3.41
C GLU A 910 31.68 -2.11 -3.57
N ASP A 911 32.45 -1.78 -4.62
CA ASP A 911 33.00 -0.44 -4.84
C ASP A 911 31.95 0.64 -5.15
N ILE A 912 30.74 0.23 -5.56
CA ILE A 912 29.64 1.16 -5.81
C ILE A 912 28.50 0.99 -4.82
N PHE A 913 28.54 0.02 -3.92
CA PHE A 913 27.51 -0.21 -2.91
C PHE A 913 27.58 0.84 -1.80
N VAL A 914 26.41 1.28 -1.31
CA VAL A 914 26.29 2.31 -0.27
C VAL A 914 25.36 1.80 0.83
N GLU A 915 25.91 1.42 1.98
CA GLU A 915 25.10 0.96 3.12
C GLU A 915 24.27 2.11 3.72
N LYS A 916 24.88 3.30 3.81
CA LYS A 916 24.27 4.52 4.37
C LYS A 916 24.70 5.73 3.54
N PRO A 917 23.79 6.66 3.22
CA PRO A 917 22.40 6.75 3.70
C PRO A 917 21.35 6.00 2.85
N LEU A 918 21.78 5.20 1.85
CA LEU A 918 20.89 4.36 1.02
C LEU A 918 20.44 3.10 1.80
N MET A 919 19.17 3.07 2.20
CA MET A 919 18.61 1.97 2.99
C MET A 919 18.28 0.73 2.14
N MET A 920 18.41 -0.45 2.79
CA MET A 920 18.20 -1.80 2.26
C MET A 920 16.85 -2.05 1.55
N ILE A 921 15.75 -1.52 2.09
CA ILE A 921 14.43 -2.13 1.85
C ILE A 921 13.41 -1.18 1.23
N SER A 922 12.79 -1.62 0.13
CA SER A 922 11.52 -1.10 -0.34
C SER A 922 10.46 -1.28 0.74
N THR A 923 9.65 -0.26 0.99
CA THR A 923 9.15 -0.04 2.35
C THR A 923 8.12 -1.04 2.89
N TRP A 924 7.66 -2.07 2.14
CA TRP A 924 6.37 -2.74 2.42
C TRP A 924 6.32 -4.28 2.23
N ASP A 925 5.38 -4.92 2.91
CA ASP A 925 5.07 -6.37 2.91
C ASP A 925 4.65 -6.95 1.54
N GLY A 926 4.08 -6.13 0.65
CA GLY A 926 3.81 -6.54 -0.74
C GLY A 926 5.09 -7.06 -1.42
N ASP A 927 6.24 -6.48 -1.05
CA ASP A 927 7.55 -6.90 -1.52
C ASP A 927 7.92 -8.29 -0.98
N ALA A 928 7.58 -8.59 0.28
CA ALA A 928 7.85 -9.89 0.90
C ALA A 928 7.03 -11.02 0.27
N LEU A 929 5.74 -10.77 -0.03
CA LEU A 929 4.91 -11.73 -0.74
C LEU A 929 5.41 -11.93 -2.18
N SER A 930 5.65 -10.85 -2.93
CA SER A 930 6.13 -10.93 -4.31
C SER A 930 7.48 -11.63 -4.41
N LEU A 931 8.39 -11.39 -3.46
CA LEU A 931 9.65 -12.12 -3.38
C LEU A 931 9.44 -13.61 -3.09
N ALA A 932 8.55 -13.97 -2.17
CA ALA A 932 8.21 -15.37 -1.90
C ALA A 932 7.61 -16.07 -3.13
N GLN A 933 6.74 -15.39 -3.88
CA GLN A 933 6.18 -15.89 -5.14
C GLN A 933 7.27 -16.15 -6.19
N TYR A 934 8.24 -15.24 -6.32
CA TYR A 934 9.39 -15.42 -7.21
C TYR A 934 10.24 -16.62 -6.81
N VAL A 935 10.62 -16.73 -5.53
CA VAL A 935 11.43 -17.84 -5.02
C VAL A 935 10.72 -19.18 -5.26
N GLU A 936 9.43 -19.28 -4.95
CA GLU A 936 8.66 -20.50 -5.19
C GLU A 936 8.61 -20.87 -6.68
N SER A 937 8.37 -19.89 -7.56
CA SER A 937 8.39 -20.10 -9.01
C SER A 937 9.74 -20.66 -9.49
N THR A 938 10.85 -20.07 -9.04
CA THR A 938 12.20 -20.54 -9.41
C THR A 938 12.51 -21.95 -8.90
N ASN A 939 12.10 -22.29 -7.68
CA ASN A 939 12.25 -23.63 -7.11
C ASN A 939 11.47 -24.68 -7.93
N LEU A 940 10.22 -24.38 -8.29
CA LEU A 940 9.38 -25.26 -9.10
C LEU A 940 9.96 -25.48 -10.50
N LEU A 941 10.53 -24.44 -11.12
CA LEU A 941 11.24 -24.55 -12.40
C LEU A 941 12.44 -25.50 -12.29
N GLN A 942 13.22 -25.42 -11.21
CA GLN A 942 14.36 -26.30 -10.97
C GLN A 942 13.92 -27.76 -10.77
N VAL A 943 12.84 -28.00 -10.01
CA VAL A 943 12.27 -29.35 -9.83
C VAL A 943 11.75 -29.94 -11.14
N LYS A 944 11.04 -29.14 -11.96
CA LYS A 944 10.56 -29.57 -13.29
C LYS A 944 11.72 -29.91 -14.21
N LYS A 945 12.84 -29.18 -14.14
CA LYS A 945 14.09 -29.48 -14.88
C LYS A 945 14.72 -30.80 -14.42
N ASN A 946 14.86 -31.02 -13.11
CA ASN A 946 15.40 -32.28 -12.55
C ASN A 946 14.54 -33.52 -12.91
N LYS A 947 13.21 -33.38 -12.94
CA LYS A 947 12.27 -34.42 -13.39
C LYS A 947 12.32 -34.67 -14.91
N ARG A 948 12.69 -33.67 -15.71
CA ARG A 948 12.93 -33.85 -17.16
C ARG A 948 14.27 -34.52 -17.43
N GLN A 949 15.33 -34.25 -16.66
CA GLN A 949 16.62 -34.95 -16.79
C GLN A 949 16.52 -36.46 -16.52
N THR A 950 15.58 -36.91 -15.67
CA THR A 950 15.31 -38.34 -15.43
C THR A 950 14.50 -39.02 -16.56
N ARG A 951 14.00 -38.26 -17.55
CA ARG A 951 13.41 -38.77 -18.80
C ARG A 951 14.27 -38.31 -19.99
N LYS A 952 15.22 -39.14 -20.41
CA LYS A 952 16.11 -38.84 -21.54
C LYS A 952 15.34 -38.56 -22.86
N ILE A 953 15.73 -37.44 -23.50
CA ILE A 953 15.89 -37.19 -24.94
C ILE A 953 14.69 -36.66 -25.77
N ASP A 954 15.04 -35.64 -26.58
CA ASP A 954 14.47 -35.10 -27.83
C ASP A 954 13.37 -34.01 -27.83
N SER A 955 13.73 -32.92 -28.54
CA SER A 955 12.93 -31.79 -29.06
C SER A 955 12.76 -30.53 -28.20
N ILE A 956 13.76 -29.63 -28.25
CA ILE A 956 13.51 -28.19 -28.13
C ILE A 956 13.46 -27.63 -29.56
N LYS A 957 12.26 -27.59 -30.14
CA LYS A 957 11.95 -26.77 -31.31
C LYS A 957 11.38 -25.44 -30.82
N THR A 958 12.10 -24.37 -31.11
CA THR A 958 11.60 -23.02 -31.46
C THR A 958 10.14 -22.74 -31.08
N LEU A 959 9.92 -22.07 -29.94
CA LEU A 959 8.71 -21.29 -29.70
C LEU A 959 8.78 -20.06 -30.62
N SER A 960 8.02 -20.11 -31.71
CA SER A 960 7.94 -19.05 -32.70
C SER A 960 7.29 -17.79 -32.12
N TYR A 961 8.02 -16.68 -32.18
CA TYR A 961 7.55 -15.31 -32.00
C TYR A 961 6.54 -14.95 -33.10
N LYS A 962 5.25 -15.15 -32.83
CA LYS A 962 4.16 -14.49 -33.57
C LYS A 962 3.04 -14.21 -32.57
N ASN A 963 2.82 -12.93 -32.30
CA ASN A 963 1.75 -12.31 -31.50
C ASN A 963 2.23 -11.63 -30.21
N LYS A 964 3.05 -10.58 -30.36
CA LYS A 964 2.97 -9.42 -29.46
C LYS A 964 2.20 -8.33 -30.20
N GLN A 965 1.08 -7.90 -29.63
CA GLN A 965 0.46 -6.64 -30.02
C GLN A 965 1.44 -5.52 -29.66
N ILE A 966 1.70 -4.65 -30.63
CA ILE A 966 2.49 -3.44 -30.50
C ILE A 966 1.75 -2.55 -29.48
N TYR A 967 2.33 -2.35 -28.30
CA TYR A 967 2.00 -1.17 -27.49
C TYR A 967 2.58 0.02 -28.25
N SER A 968 1.77 0.62 -29.14
CA SER A 968 2.14 1.86 -29.79
C SER A 968 2.12 2.95 -28.73
N SER A 969 3.31 3.38 -28.31
CA SER A 969 3.52 4.69 -27.70
C SER A 969 3.23 5.76 -28.76
N ASN A 970 1.96 6.09 -28.95
CA ASN A 970 1.58 7.29 -29.69
C ASN A 970 1.32 8.39 -28.67
N GLY A 971 2.18 9.41 -28.69
CA GLY A 971 1.97 10.71 -28.05
C GLY A 971 0.74 11.44 -28.58
N PRO A 972 0.50 12.67 -28.11
CA PRO A 972 -0.85 13.19 -27.84
C PRO A 972 -1.63 13.47 -29.13
N PHE A 973 -2.81 12.85 -29.25
CA PHE A 973 -3.79 13.28 -30.24
C PHE A 973 -4.45 14.57 -29.76
N PHE A 974 -4.24 15.65 -30.51
CA PHE A 974 -5.07 16.85 -30.47
C PHE A 974 -6.53 16.47 -30.78
N PRO A 975 -7.53 16.92 -30.00
CA PRO A 975 -8.91 16.77 -30.38
C PRO A 975 -9.25 17.81 -31.45
N THR A 976 -9.26 17.41 -32.73
CA THR A 976 -10.04 18.16 -33.73
C THR A 976 -11.52 17.98 -33.44
N ILE A 977 -12.14 19.07 -33.02
CA ILE A 977 -13.59 19.30 -32.92
C ILE A 977 -14.29 18.79 -34.20
N GLY A 978 -15.30 17.93 -34.05
CA GLY A 978 -16.09 17.43 -35.17
C GLY A 978 -17.30 16.59 -34.75
N GLN A 979 -18.38 17.31 -34.39
CA GLN A 979 -19.80 16.94 -34.46
C GLN A 979 -20.27 15.52 -34.02
N LEU A 980 -21.00 15.53 -32.91
CA LEU A 980 -22.00 14.54 -32.50
C LEU A 980 -23.19 14.51 -33.48
N SER A 981 -23.61 13.31 -33.90
CA SER A 981 -25.00 12.99 -34.16
C SER A 981 -25.27 11.49 -33.96
N ASP A 982 -26.30 11.24 -33.16
CA ASP A 982 -27.08 10.02 -32.87
C ASP A 982 -26.55 9.00 -31.86
#